data_AF-R2RHA4-F1
#
_entry.id   AF-R2RHA4-F1
#
_cell.length_a   1.000
_cell.length_b   1.000
_cell.length_c   1.000
_cell.angle_alpha   90.00
_cell.angle_beta   90.00
_cell.angle_gamma   90.00
#
_symmetry.space_group_name_H-M   'P 1'
#
loop_
_entity.id
_entity.type
_entity.pdbx_description
1 polymer ?
#
loop_
_entity_poly.entity_id
_entity_poly.type
_entity_poly.pdbx_seq_one_letter_code
_entity_poly.pdbx_strand_id
1 'polypeptide(L)'
;MTKQKIVVVGAGYAGVAATKFMAKKLKKDDVEITLIDRHSYHTMMTELHEVAGGRVEPEAVQYDLQRLFARKKNVSLVTDTVIGIDKEKKIVKTKLGKYPFDQLIIGMGGEPNDFGTPGVKEHGFTLWSMEDAIKIRKHIEDTVAKAALEPDEAIRRAMLTFVVCGSGFTGIEMIGELMEWKDVLAKEHKLRPEEFSLMVVEALPTILNMLDRKDAEKAERFMMKKGIQLTKGSPITQVTADHIVLKDGSQIPTNTLIWTAGVKGTTDAADFGLESARGQRLYANEYMQAKGYEDKDIYIVGDLVHYEENGDGKPTPQIVQAAEQTAHTAAANIVAKIKNTQKHEFKSNYQGFMVSIGSKWGVANLMDKVHLAGFMAIVMKHIVNLKYFFDMRSGYYMFQYMMHEFFHIKNDRNVTRGHSSRYGNVLWSVPLRVFYGSMWLIEASKKVVGDGSYLNPSSWFGSGSWFTDKVVFPFPWLQEQVTTGASAAGAHAAEATTAATGAAGGATDAVAATATQATHFGFNYTFGENPMPVFEKMPHWFAKIMEFMMPNKDVALFMQKFMTFVEIGIALALIFGLFTWLANAATIGLVIAFCLSGMFYWVNIWFVPVAFALMNGSGRALGLDRWVIPWIQRTAGKWWYGTPRSIYGKNSSN
;
A
#
# COMPACT_ATOMS: atom_id res chain seq x y z
N MET A 1 -48.87 12.53 -11.51
CA MET A 1 -48.72 12.67 -10.04
C MET A 1 -47.58 13.64 -9.79
N THR A 2 -47.60 14.38 -8.69
CA THR A 2 -46.46 15.22 -8.30
C THR A 2 -45.34 14.32 -7.81
N LYS A 3 -44.16 14.44 -8.44
CA LYS A 3 -42.95 13.70 -8.09
C LYS A 3 -42.57 13.95 -6.63
N GLN A 4 -42.44 12.88 -5.84
CA GLN A 4 -42.07 12.94 -4.42
C GLN A 4 -40.62 13.43 -4.27
N LYS A 5 -40.37 14.38 -3.37
CA LYS A 5 -39.06 15.01 -3.18
C LYS A 5 -38.42 14.56 -1.88
N ILE A 6 -37.30 13.86 -1.99
CA ILE A 6 -36.46 13.49 -0.85
C ILE A 6 -35.22 14.37 -0.87
N VAL A 7 -34.93 15.07 0.23
CA VAL A 7 -33.67 15.81 0.38
C VAL A 7 -32.80 15.10 1.40
N VAL A 8 -31.53 14.88 1.06
CA VAL A 8 -30.50 14.31 1.94
C VAL A 8 -29.41 15.36 2.09
N VAL A 9 -29.12 15.74 3.32
CA VAL A 9 -28.09 16.72 3.66
C VAL A 9 -26.86 16.01 4.24
N GLY A 10 -25.71 16.23 3.61
CA GLY A 10 -24.43 15.60 3.93
C GLY A 10 -24.19 14.35 3.09
N ALA A 11 -23.03 14.27 2.44
CA ALA A 11 -22.57 13.14 1.64
C ALA A 11 -21.43 12.36 2.33
N GLY A 12 -21.45 12.30 3.66
CA GLY A 12 -20.66 11.35 4.44
C GLY A 12 -21.17 9.90 4.32
N TYR A 13 -20.70 9.01 5.19
CA TYR A 13 -21.09 7.59 5.19
C TYR A 13 -22.62 7.40 5.22
N ALA A 14 -23.30 8.09 6.14
CA ALA A 14 -24.75 7.99 6.31
C ALA A 14 -25.51 8.46 5.06
N GLY A 15 -25.22 9.66 4.56
CA GLY A 15 -25.95 10.24 3.42
C GLY A 15 -25.74 9.49 2.10
N VAL A 16 -24.52 9.01 1.84
CA VAL A 16 -24.24 8.18 0.66
C VAL A 16 -24.95 6.83 0.77
N ALA A 17 -24.92 6.18 1.94
CA ALA A 17 -25.61 4.92 2.17
C ALA A 17 -27.14 5.05 1.99
N ALA A 18 -27.75 6.05 2.61
CA ALA A 18 -29.18 6.34 2.49
C ALA A 18 -29.58 6.60 1.03
N THR A 19 -28.87 7.50 0.34
CA THR A 19 -29.15 7.86 -1.06
C THR A 19 -29.02 6.63 -1.97
N LYS A 20 -27.97 5.80 -1.81
CA LYS A 20 -27.80 4.58 -2.62
C LYS A 20 -28.91 3.56 -2.39
N PHE A 21 -29.33 3.39 -1.14
CA PHE A 21 -30.42 2.49 -0.79
C PHE A 21 -31.74 2.94 -1.43
N MET A 22 -32.13 4.21 -1.21
CA MET A 22 -33.37 4.78 -1.75
C MET A 22 -33.35 4.80 -3.28
N ALA A 23 -32.26 5.24 -3.91
CA ALA A 23 -32.14 5.28 -5.36
C ALA A 23 -32.34 3.91 -6.02
N LYS A 24 -31.92 2.82 -5.33
CA LYS A 24 -32.15 1.45 -5.80
C LYS A 24 -33.60 1.00 -5.57
N LYS A 25 -34.14 1.22 -4.37
CA LYS A 25 -35.48 0.72 -3.98
C LYS A 25 -36.62 1.48 -4.65
N LEU A 26 -36.40 2.77 -4.96
CA LEU A 26 -37.37 3.68 -5.56
C LEU A 26 -37.13 3.91 -7.06
N LYS A 27 -36.37 3.03 -7.73
CA LYS A 27 -35.99 3.20 -9.15
C LYS A 27 -37.21 3.26 -10.10
N LYS A 28 -38.32 2.62 -9.72
CA LYS A 28 -39.55 2.54 -10.54
C LYS A 28 -40.64 3.53 -10.08
N ASP A 29 -40.37 4.25 -9.01
CA ASP A 29 -41.32 5.16 -8.36
C ASP A 29 -41.05 6.60 -8.82
N ASP A 30 -42.06 7.46 -8.83
CA ASP A 30 -41.94 8.87 -9.26
C ASP A 30 -41.34 9.73 -8.14
N VAL A 31 -40.03 9.54 -7.90
CA VAL A 31 -39.28 10.12 -6.79
C VAL A 31 -38.05 10.87 -7.31
N GLU A 32 -37.75 12.01 -6.70
CA GLU A 32 -36.51 12.75 -6.83
C GLU A 32 -35.74 12.76 -5.52
N ILE A 33 -34.50 12.30 -5.53
CA ILE A 33 -33.60 12.36 -4.38
C ILE A 33 -32.56 13.44 -4.63
N THR A 34 -32.57 14.51 -3.87
CA THR A 34 -31.54 15.56 -3.92
C THR A 34 -30.54 15.35 -2.79
N LEU A 35 -29.30 15.00 -3.13
CA LEU A 35 -28.19 14.90 -2.17
C LEU A 35 -27.39 16.20 -2.20
N ILE A 36 -27.36 16.89 -1.07
CA ILE A 36 -26.69 18.19 -0.89
C ILE A 36 -25.47 17.99 0.00
N ASP A 37 -24.30 18.41 -0.46
CA ASP A 37 -23.08 18.45 0.34
C ASP A 37 -22.23 19.67 -0.01
N ARG A 38 -21.37 20.13 0.92
CA ARG A 38 -20.50 21.28 0.67
C ARG A 38 -19.37 20.95 -0.31
N HIS A 39 -19.06 19.67 -0.51
CA HIS A 39 -18.06 19.15 -1.43
C HIS A 39 -18.73 18.35 -2.55
N SER A 40 -18.04 18.23 -3.70
CA SER A 40 -18.49 17.39 -4.82
C SER A 40 -18.07 15.92 -4.68
N TYR A 41 -17.47 15.54 -3.55
CA TYR A 41 -16.92 14.22 -3.28
C TYR A 41 -17.37 13.69 -1.91
N HIS A 42 -17.39 12.37 -1.78
CA HIS A 42 -17.49 11.66 -0.51
C HIS A 42 -16.08 11.42 0.05
N THR A 43 -15.85 11.75 1.31
CA THR A 43 -14.56 11.54 1.99
C THR A 43 -14.57 10.26 2.81
N MET A 44 -13.55 9.41 2.63
CA MET A 44 -13.28 8.27 3.51
C MET A 44 -12.64 8.75 4.80
N MET A 45 -13.47 9.21 5.73
CA MET A 45 -13.02 9.83 6.98
C MET A 45 -12.10 8.91 7.81
N THR A 46 -12.28 7.59 7.68
CA THR A 46 -11.47 6.59 8.39
C THR A 46 -10.01 6.61 7.98
N GLU A 47 -9.64 7.18 6.84
CA GLU A 47 -8.25 7.22 6.34
C GLU A 47 -7.66 8.64 6.32
N LEU A 48 -8.30 9.62 6.97
CA LEU A 48 -7.77 11.00 7.04
C LEU A 48 -6.39 11.07 7.71
N HIS A 49 -6.11 10.19 8.65
CA HIS A 49 -4.80 10.10 9.31
C HIS A 49 -3.69 9.76 8.30
N GLU A 50 -3.99 9.00 7.24
CA GLU A 50 -3.03 8.65 6.20
C GLU A 50 -2.64 9.86 5.35
N VAL A 51 -3.61 10.75 5.06
CA VAL A 51 -3.36 12.03 4.37
C VAL A 51 -2.58 12.98 5.27
N ALA A 52 -3.02 13.13 6.53
CA ALA A 52 -2.38 13.99 7.52
C ALA A 52 -0.93 13.56 7.82
N GLY A 53 -0.68 12.27 7.80
CA GLY A 53 0.65 11.67 7.95
C GLY A 53 1.47 11.58 6.67
N GLY A 54 1.04 12.20 5.56
CA GLY A 54 1.80 12.23 4.30
C GLY A 54 2.04 10.86 3.66
N ARG A 55 1.19 9.87 3.95
CA ARG A 55 1.29 8.51 3.36
C ARG A 55 0.61 8.43 2.00
N VAL A 56 -0.57 9.03 1.90
CA VAL A 56 -1.38 9.07 0.67
C VAL A 56 -1.72 10.51 0.31
N GLU A 57 -2.00 10.75 -0.97
CA GLU A 57 -2.48 12.05 -1.43
C GLU A 57 -4.01 12.16 -1.22
N PRO A 58 -4.58 13.37 -1.10
CA PRO A 58 -6.02 13.58 -0.84
C PRO A 58 -6.95 12.81 -1.78
N GLU A 59 -6.59 12.67 -3.05
CA GLU A 59 -7.38 11.99 -4.07
C GLU A 59 -7.58 10.50 -3.78
N ALA A 60 -6.71 9.89 -2.96
CA ALA A 60 -6.83 8.48 -2.57
C ALA A 60 -8.05 8.21 -1.67
N VAL A 61 -8.56 9.23 -0.99
CA VAL A 61 -9.66 9.13 -0.03
C VAL A 61 -10.88 10.00 -0.39
N GLN A 62 -10.80 10.72 -1.52
CA GLN A 62 -11.89 11.50 -2.10
C GLN A 62 -12.56 10.75 -3.24
N TYR A 63 -13.87 10.55 -3.13
CA TYR A 63 -14.66 9.82 -4.12
C TYR A 63 -15.72 10.73 -4.74
N ASP A 64 -15.50 11.15 -5.98
CA ASP A 64 -16.41 11.99 -6.75
C ASP A 64 -17.85 11.43 -6.73
N LEU A 65 -18.79 12.27 -6.25
CA LEU A 65 -20.19 11.91 -6.08
C LEU A 65 -20.87 11.69 -7.43
N GLN A 66 -20.50 12.48 -8.44
CA GLN A 66 -21.06 12.34 -9.79
C GLN A 66 -20.80 10.93 -10.33
N ARG A 67 -19.58 10.40 -10.17
CA ARG A 67 -19.22 9.04 -10.56
C ARG A 67 -19.94 7.99 -9.71
N LEU A 68 -20.17 8.22 -8.42
CA LEU A 68 -20.92 7.30 -7.56
C LEU A 68 -22.40 7.18 -7.97
N PHE A 69 -23.00 8.26 -8.47
CA PHE A 69 -24.44 8.35 -8.74
C PHE A 69 -24.80 8.51 -10.22
N ALA A 70 -23.85 8.57 -11.16
CA ALA A 70 -24.08 8.84 -12.60
C ALA A 70 -25.14 7.95 -13.27
N ARG A 71 -25.32 6.71 -12.80
CA ARG A 71 -26.34 5.78 -13.34
C ARG A 71 -27.69 5.82 -12.60
N LYS A 72 -27.84 6.69 -11.60
CA LYS A 72 -29.06 6.84 -10.79
C LYS A 72 -29.87 8.03 -11.32
N LYS A 73 -30.78 7.75 -12.25
CA LYS A 73 -31.62 8.76 -12.91
C LYS A 73 -32.54 9.54 -11.95
N ASN A 74 -32.79 9.01 -10.76
CA ASN A 74 -33.62 9.60 -9.73
C ASN A 74 -32.81 10.35 -8.65
N VAL A 75 -31.51 10.56 -8.85
CA VAL A 75 -30.64 11.28 -7.93
C VAL A 75 -30.12 12.56 -8.59
N SER A 76 -30.35 13.68 -7.92
CA SER A 76 -29.81 15.00 -8.22
C SER A 76 -28.73 15.32 -7.19
N LEU A 77 -27.55 15.74 -7.65
CA LEU A 77 -26.45 16.15 -6.76
C LEU A 77 -26.35 17.66 -6.71
N VAL A 78 -26.16 18.21 -5.52
CA VAL A 78 -26.01 19.64 -5.28
C VAL A 78 -24.77 19.86 -4.42
N THR A 79 -23.81 20.62 -4.94
CA THR A 79 -22.67 21.09 -4.17
C THR A 79 -22.97 22.47 -3.61
N ASP A 80 -23.42 22.54 -2.37
CA ASP A 80 -23.75 23.78 -1.67
C ASP A 80 -23.71 23.58 -0.14
N THR A 81 -23.50 24.66 0.60
CA THR A 81 -23.52 24.65 2.07
C THR A 81 -24.93 24.89 2.57
N VAL A 82 -25.49 23.95 3.33
CA VAL A 82 -26.75 24.14 4.06
C VAL A 82 -26.55 25.14 5.20
N ILE A 83 -27.46 26.10 5.31
CA ILE A 83 -27.44 27.17 6.33
C ILE A 83 -28.68 27.18 7.21
N GLY A 84 -29.70 26.37 6.89
CA GLY A 84 -30.93 26.34 7.67
C GLY A 84 -32.01 25.45 7.08
N ILE A 85 -33.00 25.14 7.91
CA ILE A 85 -34.15 24.31 7.53
C ILE A 85 -35.43 25.03 7.96
N ASP A 86 -36.31 25.28 7.00
CA ASP A 86 -37.66 25.78 7.24
C ASP A 86 -38.60 24.60 7.36
N LYS A 87 -38.86 24.18 8.60
CA LYS A 87 -39.62 22.96 8.91
C LYS A 87 -41.09 23.11 8.53
N GLU A 88 -41.67 24.30 8.68
CA GLU A 88 -43.07 24.57 8.34
C GLU A 88 -43.29 24.57 6.82
N LYS A 89 -42.40 25.24 6.08
CA LYS A 89 -42.50 25.28 4.61
C LYS A 89 -41.89 24.05 3.94
N LYS A 90 -41.29 23.14 4.71
CA LYS A 90 -40.51 21.98 4.26
C LYS A 90 -39.47 22.35 3.20
N ILE A 91 -38.58 23.28 3.52
CA ILE A 91 -37.50 23.74 2.63
C ILE A 91 -36.15 23.67 3.33
N VAL A 92 -35.16 23.04 2.68
CA VAL A 92 -33.75 23.19 3.05
C VAL A 92 -33.19 24.44 2.38
N LYS A 93 -32.57 25.33 3.16
CA LYS A 93 -31.93 26.55 2.70
C LYS A 93 -30.42 26.33 2.61
N THR A 94 -29.86 26.65 1.47
CA THR A 94 -28.41 26.66 1.26
C THR A 94 -27.93 28.07 0.97
N LYS A 95 -26.63 28.28 0.78
CA LYS A 95 -26.09 29.60 0.42
C LYS A 95 -26.57 30.06 -0.96
N LEU A 96 -26.73 29.13 -1.91
CA LEU A 96 -27.05 29.45 -3.31
C LEU A 96 -28.49 29.08 -3.71
N GLY A 97 -29.24 28.38 -2.86
CA GLY A 97 -30.50 27.78 -3.26
C GLY A 97 -31.49 27.44 -2.14
N LYS A 98 -32.65 26.94 -2.57
CA LYS A 98 -33.73 26.45 -1.72
C LYS A 98 -34.28 25.16 -2.30
N TYR A 99 -34.36 24.13 -1.47
CA TYR A 99 -34.73 22.78 -1.89
C TYR A 99 -35.95 22.32 -1.10
N PRO A 100 -37.16 22.32 -1.71
CA PRO A 100 -38.36 21.81 -1.06
C PRO A 100 -38.28 20.29 -0.91
N PHE A 101 -38.83 19.76 0.18
CA PHE A 101 -38.83 18.33 0.48
C PHE A 101 -40.19 17.84 0.95
N ASP A 102 -40.51 16.59 0.64
CA ASP A 102 -41.56 15.81 1.28
C ASP A 102 -40.98 15.01 2.45
N GLN A 103 -39.77 14.46 2.27
CA GLN A 103 -38.97 13.79 3.31
C GLN A 103 -37.55 14.35 3.35
N LEU A 104 -36.98 14.47 4.56
CA LEU A 104 -35.65 15.05 4.79
C LEU A 104 -34.79 14.11 5.63
N ILE A 105 -33.56 13.82 5.17
CA ILE A 105 -32.52 13.17 5.98
C ILE A 105 -31.42 14.17 6.28
N ILE A 106 -31.11 14.36 7.57
CA ILE A 106 -30.00 15.18 8.05
C ILE A 106 -28.85 14.26 8.49
N GLY A 107 -27.80 14.20 7.68
CA GLY A 107 -26.61 13.37 7.89
C GLY A 107 -25.33 14.18 7.81
N MET A 108 -25.30 15.35 8.47
CA MET A 108 -24.19 16.32 8.41
C MET A 108 -22.94 15.91 9.21
N GLY A 109 -22.99 14.78 9.92
CA GLY A 109 -21.85 14.25 10.67
C GLY A 109 -21.58 14.98 12.00
N GLY A 110 -20.37 14.79 12.50
CA GLY A 110 -19.87 15.44 13.72
C GLY A 110 -18.79 16.47 13.43
N GLU A 111 -18.25 17.04 14.49
CA GLU A 111 -17.05 17.89 14.50
C GLU A 111 -16.20 17.60 15.76
N PRO A 112 -14.92 17.99 15.79
CA PRO A 112 -14.06 17.83 16.96
C PRO A 112 -14.64 18.52 18.19
N ASN A 113 -14.46 17.91 19.36
CA ASN A 113 -14.79 18.51 20.65
C ASN A 113 -13.52 18.89 21.39
N ASP A 114 -13.26 20.20 21.52
CA ASP A 114 -12.14 20.76 22.30
C ASP A 114 -12.43 20.84 23.81
N PHE A 115 -13.66 20.51 24.23
CA PHE A 115 -14.17 20.62 25.60
C PHE A 115 -14.03 22.03 26.21
N GLY A 116 -13.88 23.07 25.38
CA GLY A 116 -13.61 24.43 25.83
C GLY A 116 -12.21 24.63 26.42
N THR A 117 -11.27 23.72 26.14
CA THR A 117 -9.89 23.83 26.61
C THR A 117 -9.21 25.06 25.99
N PRO A 118 -8.73 26.03 26.80
CA PRO A 118 -8.13 27.26 26.29
C PRO A 118 -6.96 27.01 25.33
N GLY A 119 -6.96 27.71 24.20
CA GLY A 119 -5.88 27.70 23.21
C GLY A 119 -5.94 26.57 22.16
N VAL A 120 -6.84 25.59 22.30
CA VAL A 120 -6.95 24.48 21.33
C VAL A 120 -7.33 25.00 19.94
N LYS A 121 -8.23 25.98 19.83
CA LYS A 121 -8.66 26.52 18.53
C LYS A 121 -7.57 27.37 17.87
N GLU A 122 -6.78 28.06 18.66
CA GLU A 122 -5.75 29.01 18.23
C GLU A 122 -4.45 28.30 17.84
N HIS A 123 -4.08 27.25 18.57
CA HIS A 123 -2.76 26.62 18.49
C HIS A 123 -2.80 25.10 18.24
N GLY A 124 -3.95 24.46 18.39
CA GLY A 124 -4.15 23.04 18.10
C GLY A 124 -4.57 22.78 16.66
N PHE A 125 -4.37 21.53 16.23
CA PHE A 125 -4.88 21.00 14.98
C PHE A 125 -5.91 19.91 15.26
N THR A 126 -7.05 19.95 14.60
CA THR A 126 -8.02 18.84 14.65
C THR A 126 -7.82 17.92 13.45
N LEU A 127 -8.38 16.71 13.51
CA LEU A 127 -8.36 15.77 12.40
C LEU A 127 -9.77 15.22 12.15
N TRP A 128 -10.60 16.02 11.49
CA TRP A 128 -11.99 15.64 11.19
C TRP A 128 -12.48 16.12 9.82
N SER A 129 -11.60 16.66 8.99
CA SER A 129 -11.93 17.06 7.63
C SER A 129 -10.74 16.83 6.71
N MET A 130 -10.97 16.94 5.39
CA MET A 130 -9.87 16.90 4.43
C MET A 130 -8.93 18.09 4.60
N GLU A 131 -9.53 19.26 4.84
CA GLU A 131 -8.85 20.52 5.08
C GLU A 131 -7.95 20.44 6.32
N ASP A 132 -8.44 19.82 7.39
CA ASP A 132 -7.69 19.52 8.61
C ASP A 132 -6.46 18.66 8.32
N ALA A 133 -6.65 17.55 7.58
CA ALA A 133 -5.57 16.63 7.25
C ALA A 133 -4.48 17.31 6.41
N ILE A 134 -4.86 18.09 5.39
CA ILE A 134 -3.93 18.87 4.57
C ILE A 134 -3.21 19.92 5.41
N LYS A 135 -3.92 20.60 6.30
CA LYS A 135 -3.34 21.62 7.21
C LYS A 135 -2.31 21.01 8.14
N ILE A 136 -2.59 19.84 8.73
CA ILE A 136 -1.64 19.10 9.58
C ILE A 136 -0.39 18.72 8.79
N ARG A 137 -0.55 18.08 7.63
CA ARG A 137 0.57 17.66 6.79
C ARG A 137 1.49 18.84 6.46
N LYS A 138 0.90 19.93 5.96
CA LYS A 138 1.63 21.15 5.61
C LYS A 138 2.36 21.74 6.82
N HIS A 139 1.68 21.83 7.97
CA HIS A 139 2.28 22.34 9.20
C HIS A 139 3.50 21.53 9.63
N ILE A 140 3.42 20.20 9.58
CA ILE A 140 4.55 19.32 9.94
C ILE A 140 5.71 19.52 8.96
N GLU A 141 5.47 19.51 7.65
CA GLU A 141 6.49 19.74 6.63
C GLU A 141 7.18 21.11 6.84
N ASP A 142 6.40 22.17 7.03
CA ASP A 142 6.91 23.53 7.25
C ASP A 142 7.68 23.64 8.59
N THR A 143 7.20 23.00 9.65
CA THR A 143 7.82 23.04 10.99
C THR A 143 9.13 22.27 11.02
N VAL A 144 9.20 21.09 10.40
CA VAL A 144 10.44 20.32 10.29
C VAL A 144 11.46 21.05 9.43
N ALA A 145 11.04 21.69 8.35
CA ALA A 145 11.93 22.50 7.52
C ALA A 145 12.55 23.66 8.31
N LYS A 146 11.77 24.33 9.17
CA LYS A 146 12.28 25.36 10.10
C LYS A 146 13.21 24.78 11.15
N ALA A 147 12.85 23.65 11.76
CA ALA A 147 13.66 22.97 12.76
C ALA A 147 15.05 22.57 12.21
N ALA A 148 15.13 22.19 10.94
CA ALA A 148 16.40 21.87 10.29
C ALA A 148 17.39 23.06 10.21
N LEU A 149 16.87 24.28 10.28
CA LEU A 149 17.61 25.54 10.23
C LEU A 149 17.77 26.19 11.62
N GLU A 150 17.18 25.61 12.68
CA GLU A 150 17.17 26.17 14.03
C GLU A 150 18.49 25.84 14.78
N PRO A 151 19.29 26.85 15.16
CA PRO A 151 20.53 26.65 15.90
C PRO A 151 20.31 26.15 17.34
N ASP A 152 19.28 26.66 18.03
CA ASP A 152 19.01 26.31 19.43
C ASP A 152 18.44 24.89 19.53
N GLU A 153 19.13 24.02 20.27
CA GLU A 153 18.72 22.62 20.40
C GLU A 153 17.40 22.44 21.14
N ALA A 154 17.10 23.28 22.15
CA ALA A 154 15.85 23.18 22.90
C ALA A 154 14.65 23.59 22.04
N ILE A 155 14.79 24.69 21.29
CA ILE A 155 13.74 25.16 20.35
C ILE A 155 13.55 24.14 19.24
N ARG A 156 14.65 23.64 18.64
CA ARG A 156 14.60 22.61 17.61
C ARG A 156 13.89 21.34 18.10
N ARG A 157 14.20 20.88 19.31
CA ARG A 157 13.52 19.70 19.91
C ARG A 157 12.04 19.95 20.15
N ALA A 158 11.64 21.16 20.58
CA ALA A 158 10.22 21.50 20.73
C ALA A 158 9.48 21.45 19.38
N MET A 159 10.08 21.98 18.31
CA MET A 159 9.52 21.91 16.95
C MET A 159 9.38 20.47 16.44
N LEU A 160 10.32 19.58 16.82
CA LEU A 160 10.32 18.16 16.44
C LEU A 160 9.58 17.24 17.44
N THR A 161 8.91 17.82 18.43
CA THR A 161 8.04 17.09 19.36
C THR A 161 6.61 17.16 18.87
N PHE A 162 6.05 16.03 18.45
CA PHE A 162 4.67 15.93 17.99
C PHE A 162 3.80 15.28 19.07
N VAL A 163 2.76 16.00 19.49
CA VAL A 163 1.84 15.57 20.53
C VAL A 163 0.47 15.29 19.93
N VAL A 164 -0.07 14.10 20.21
CA VAL A 164 -1.45 13.74 19.90
C VAL A 164 -2.25 13.67 21.20
N CYS A 165 -3.28 14.49 21.32
CA CYS A 165 -4.21 14.44 22.45
C CYS A 165 -5.34 13.46 22.16
N GLY A 166 -5.56 12.52 23.08
CA GLY A 166 -6.57 11.47 22.98
C GLY A 166 -5.99 10.16 22.45
N SER A 167 -6.31 9.07 23.14
CA SER A 167 -5.87 7.71 22.79
C SER A 167 -7.00 6.84 22.20
N GLY A 168 -8.01 7.49 21.63
CA GLY A 168 -9.02 6.86 20.78
C GLY A 168 -8.43 6.39 19.45
N PHE A 169 -9.27 5.82 18.59
CA PHE A 169 -8.83 5.26 17.31
C PHE A 169 -8.09 6.28 16.44
N THR A 170 -8.70 7.44 16.20
CA THR A 170 -8.10 8.52 15.40
C THR A 170 -6.72 8.94 15.91
N GLY A 171 -6.56 9.11 17.23
CA GLY A 171 -5.29 9.53 17.82
C GLY A 171 -4.19 8.47 17.68
N ILE A 172 -4.53 7.20 17.92
CA ILE A 172 -3.57 6.09 17.79
C ILE A 172 -3.21 5.81 16.32
N GLU A 173 -4.15 5.95 15.40
CA GLU A 173 -3.85 5.86 13.96
C GLU A 173 -2.95 7.02 13.52
N MET A 174 -3.24 8.25 13.96
CA MET A 174 -2.41 9.42 13.65
C MET A 174 -0.98 9.29 14.18
N ILE A 175 -0.78 8.92 15.45
CA ILE A 175 0.57 8.75 16.00
C ILE A 175 1.33 7.61 15.30
N GLY A 176 0.60 6.58 14.85
CA GLY A 176 1.15 5.49 14.05
C GLY A 176 1.68 5.95 12.69
N GLU A 177 0.98 6.88 12.03
CA GLU A 177 1.48 7.50 10.79
C GLU A 177 2.71 8.38 11.04
N LEU A 178 2.70 9.20 12.10
CA LEU A 178 3.85 10.03 12.48
C LEU A 178 5.09 9.19 12.82
N MET A 179 4.89 8.03 13.45
CA MET A 179 5.96 7.07 13.76
C MET A 179 6.71 6.60 12.51
N GLU A 180 6.00 6.38 11.40
CA GLU A 180 6.65 6.00 10.14
C GLU A 180 7.17 7.21 9.36
N TRP A 181 6.47 8.34 9.45
CA TRP A 181 6.82 9.54 8.70
C TRP A 181 8.07 10.25 9.24
N LYS A 182 8.34 10.20 10.55
CA LYS A 182 9.51 10.85 11.18
C LYS A 182 10.83 10.45 10.52
N ASP A 183 10.98 9.19 10.11
CA ASP A 183 12.23 8.69 9.52
C ASP A 183 12.43 9.23 8.09
N VAL A 184 11.32 9.49 7.38
CA VAL A 184 11.32 10.14 6.05
C VAL A 184 11.69 11.61 6.21
N LEU A 185 10.99 12.32 7.11
CA LEU A 185 11.22 13.73 7.42
C LEU A 185 12.67 13.97 7.87
N ALA A 186 13.18 13.15 8.80
CA ALA A 186 14.56 13.24 9.26
C ALA A 186 15.56 13.11 8.11
N LYS A 187 15.34 12.15 7.21
CA LYS A 187 16.22 11.94 6.05
C LYS A 187 16.18 13.10 5.07
N GLU A 188 15.00 13.60 4.72
CA GLU A 188 14.81 14.71 3.75
C GLU A 188 15.42 16.01 4.26
N HIS A 189 15.33 16.26 5.56
CA HIS A 189 15.83 17.47 6.21
C HIS A 189 17.22 17.32 6.85
N LYS A 190 17.89 16.18 6.66
CA LYS A 190 19.24 15.88 7.19
C LYS A 190 19.32 16.00 8.73
N LEU A 191 18.22 15.71 9.41
CA LEU A 191 18.07 15.64 10.85
C LEU A 191 18.31 14.21 11.35
N ARG A 192 18.54 14.05 12.65
CA ARG A 192 18.62 12.73 13.28
C ARG A 192 17.21 12.26 13.68
N PRO A 193 16.81 11.01 13.35
CA PRO A 193 15.52 10.47 13.76
C PRO A 193 15.29 10.45 15.28
N GLU A 194 16.36 10.51 16.08
CA GLU A 194 16.34 10.55 17.54
C GLU A 194 16.00 11.94 18.10
N GLU A 195 16.06 13.00 17.29
CA GLU A 195 15.64 14.36 17.70
C GLU A 195 14.11 14.51 17.70
N PHE A 196 13.39 13.62 17.01
CA PHE A 196 11.94 13.61 16.97
C PHE A 196 11.37 12.91 18.22
N SER A 197 10.41 13.55 18.87
CA SER A 197 9.66 12.97 19.98
C SER A 197 8.20 12.81 19.60
N LEU A 198 7.65 11.63 19.82
CA LEU A 198 6.25 11.32 19.55
C LEU A 198 5.54 11.01 20.85
N MET A 199 4.47 11.73 21.16
CA MET A 199 3.74 11.59 22.42
C MET A 199 2.24 11.47 22.19
N VAL A 200 1.60 10.56 22.93
CA VAL A 200 0.14 10.52 23.11
C VAL A 200 -0.18 10.95 24.54
N VAL A 201 -1.02 11.97 24.68
CA VAL A 201 -1.51 12.45 25.98
C VAL A 201 -2.96 12.07 26.15
N GLU A 202 -3.26 11.33 27.22
CA GLU A 202 -4.59 10.79 27.52
C GLU A 202 -5.02 11.22 28.93
N ALA A 203 -6.24 11.75 29.03
CA ALA A 203 -6.83 12.18 30.30
C ALA A 203 -7.17 11.00 31.21
N LEU A 204 -7.55 9.86 30.63
CA LEU A 204 -7.91 8.63 31.34
C LEU A 204 -6.67 7.78 31.71
N PRO A 205 -6.77 6.89 32.71
CA PRO A 205 -5.65 6.02 33.09
C PRO A 205 -5.32 4.94 32.07
N THR A 206 -6.20 4.70 31.09
CA THR A 206 -6.10 3.63 30.09
C THR A 206 -6.37 4.14 28.68
N ILE A 207 -5.75 3.47 27.70
CA ILE A 207 -5.90 3.79 26.27
C ILE A 207 -6.89 2.87 25.56
N LEU A 208 -7.35 3.29 24.36
CA LEU A 208 -8.18 2.49 23.45
C LEU A 208 -9.34 1.80 24.17
N ASN A 209 -10.11 2.57 24.95
CA ASN A 209 -11.11 2.04 25.89
C ASN A 209 -12.26 1.26 25.23
N MET A 210 -12.42 1.37 23.91
CA MET A 210 -13.39 0.62 23.11
C MET A 210 -12.89 -0.80 22.73
N LEU A 211 -11.62 -1.13 22.97
CA LEU A 211 -11.07 -2.47 22.77
C LEU A 211 -11.06 -3.27 24.06
N ASP A 212 -10.96 -4.59 23.94
CA ASP A 212 -10.63 -5.44 25.07
C ASP A 212 -9.25 -5.09 25.64
N ARG A 213 -9.10 -5.19 26.96
CA ARG A 213 -7.86 -4.78 27.65
C ARG A 213 -6.63 -5.50 27.11
N LYS A 214 -6.74 -6.79 26.78
CA LYS A 214 -5.66 -7.58 26.18
C LYS A 214 -5.21 -7.04 24.82
N ASP A 215 -6.11 -6.49 24.01
CA ASP A 215 -5.76 -5.95 22.70
C ASP A 215 -5.19 -4.54 22.82
N ALA A 216 -5.76 -3.71 23.71
CA ALA A 216 -5.19 -2.40 24.05
C ALA A 216 -3.75 -2.53 24.59
N GLU A 217 -3.47 -3.52 25.44
CA GLU A 217 -2.12 -3.81 25.94
C GLU A 217 -1.13 -4.21 24.83
N LYS A 218 -1.57 -4.95 23.81
CA LYS A 218 -0.72 -5.29 22.66
C LYS A 218 -0.34 -4.02 21.89
N ALA A 219 -1.29 -3.12 21.67
CA ALA A 219 -1.07 -1.82 21.03
C ALA A 219 -0.12 -0.95 21.86
N GLU A 220 -0.34 -0.85 23.18
CA GLU A 220 0.52 -0.12 24.12
C GLU A 220 1.97 -0.62 24.07
N ARG A 221 2.18 -1.93 24.21
CA ARG A 221 3.53 -2.55 24.13
C ARG A 221 4.20 -2.28 22.78
N PHE A 222 3.45 -2.32 21.68
CA PHE A 222 4.00 -2.03 20.36
C PHE A 222 4.44 -0.56 20.24
N MET A 223 3.59 0.39 20.65
CA MET A 223 3.90 1.82 20.62
C MET A 223 5.12 2.17 21.47
N MET A 224 5.18 1.65 22.70
CA MET A 224 6.34 1.86 23.58
C MET A 224 7.63 1.28 22.98
N LYS A 225 7.57 0.08 22.38
CA LYS A 225 8.71 -0.53 21.68
C LYS A 225 9.19 0.32 20.49
N LYS A 226 8.30 1.13 19.91
CA LYS A 226 8.59 2.06 18.81
C LYS A 226 9.01 3.45 19.26
N GLY A 227 9.16 3.67 20.57
CA GLY A 227 9.62 4.94 21.13
C GLY A 227 8.53 6.01 21.25
N ILE A 228 7.25 5.63 21.13
CA ILE A 228 6.13 6.54 21.38
C ILE A 228 5.94 6.65 22.90
N GLN A 229 5.89 7.89 23.40
CA GLN A 229 5.66 8.20 24.81
C GLN A 229 4.16 8.24 25.08
N LEU A 230 3.70 7.51 26.10
CA LEU A 230 2.28 7.43 26.46
C LEU A 230 2.06 8.05 27.84
N THR A 231 1.47 9.24 27.86
CA THR A 231 1.23 10.04 29.06
C THR A 231 -0.24 9.92 29.45
N LYS A 232 -0.54 8.97 30.33
CA LYS A 232 -1.91 8.61 30.77
C LYS A 232 -2.30 9.36 32.04
N GLY A 233 -3.60 9.43 32.33
CA GLY A 233 -4.12 10.09 33.54
C GLY A 233 -3.79 11.59 33.60
N SER A 234 -3.51 12.21 32.45
CA SER A 234 -2.88 13.52 32.34
C SER A 234 -3.68 14.44 31.41
N PRO A 235 -4.79 15.02 31.89
CA PRO A 235 -5.59 15.92 31.07
C PRO A 235 -4.80 17.17 30.68
N ILE A 236 -4.89 17.58 29.42
CA ILE A 236 -4.41 18.89 28.95
C ILE A 236 -5.37 19.96 29.44
N THR A 237 -4.85 21.01 30.07
CA THR A 237 -5.64 22.12 30.63
C THR A 237 -5.49 23.41 29.85
N GLN A 238 -4.38 23.58 29.12
CA GLN A 238 -4.13 24.76 28.29
C GLN A 238 -3.19 24.41 27.14
N VAL A 239 -3.40 25.04 25.98
CA VAL A 239 -2.53 24.97 24.81
C VAL A 239 -2.01 26.37 24.49
N THR A 240 -0.72 26.49 24.22
CA THR A 240 -0.09 27.75 23.80
C THR A 240 0.63 27.54 22.46
N ALA A 241 1.30 28.57 21.94
CA ALA A 241 2.00 28.49 20.66
C ALA A 241 3.24 27.58 20.67
N ASP A 242 3.86 27.35 21.84
CA ASP A 242 5.15 26.66 21.98
C ASP A 242 5.15 25.54 23.03
N HIS A 243 4.08 25.39 23.82
CA HIS A 243 3.93 24.28 24.77
C HIS A 243 2.46 23.97 25.11
N ILE A 244 2.23 22.79 25.68
CA ILE A 244 0.97 22.41 26.34
C ILE A 244 1.15 22.32 27.85
N VAL A 245 0.09 22.58 28.60
CA VAL A 245 0.04 22.47 30.06
C VAL A 245 -0.85 21.31 30.46
N LEU A 246 -0.35 20.44 31.33
CA LEU A 246 -1.12 19.34 31.91
C LEU A 246 -1.72 19.74 33.26
N LYS A 247 -2.70 18.96 33.73
CA LYS A 247 -3.40 19.22 35.00
C LYS A 247 -2.49 19.26 36.23
N ASP A 248 -1.38 18.54 36.22
CA ASP A 248 -0.38 18.54 37.31
C ASP A 248 0.57 19.75 37.27
N GLY A 249 0.40 20.65 36.29
CA GLY A 249 1.23 21.84 36.09
C GLY A 249 2.47 21.59 35.23
N SER A 250 2.74 20.35 34.81
CA SER A 250 3.83 20.05 33.89
C SER A 250 3.58 20.68 32.51
N GLN A 251 4.66 21.09 31.87
CA GLN A 251 4.65 21.69 30.54
C GLN A 251 5.40 20.79 29.56
N ILE A 252 4.82 20.56 28.39
CA ILE A 252 5.46 19.82 27.31
C ILE A 252 5.71 20.81 26.16
N PRO A 253 6.98 21.16 25.87
CA PRO A 253 7.32 22.00 24.72
C PRO A 253 6.96 21.30 23.42
N THR A 254 6.14 21.95 22.60
CA THR A 254 5.72 21.45 21.28
C THR A 254 5.14 22.58 20.46
N ASN A 255 5.42 22.57 19.15
CA ASN A 255 4.72 23.42 18.18
C ASN A 255 3.64 22.66 17.40
N THR A 256 3.39 21.40 17.73
CA THR A 256 2.47 20.53 16.98
C THR A 256 1.63 19.69 17.95
N LEU A 257 0.44 20.21 18.28
CA LEU A 257 -0.60 19.48 18.99
C LEU A 257 -1.72 19.07 18.03
N ILE A 258 -1.94 17.76 17.88
CA ILE A 258 -3.08 17.20 17.14
C ILE A 258 -4.13 16.72 18.14
N TRP A 259 -5.30 17.37 18.15
CA TRP A 259 -6.41 17.10 19.05
C TRP A 259 -7.39 16.09 18.49
N THR A 260 -7.52 14.95 19.17
CA THR A 260 -8.40 13.83 18.77
C THR A 260 -9.26 13.30 19.94
N ALA A 261 -9.34 14.04 21.04
CA ALA A 261 -9.89 13.58 22.32
C ALA A 261 -11.43 13.53 22.40
N GLY A 262 -12.15 13.89 21.34
CA GLY A 262 -13.60 13.82 21.33
C GLY A 262 -14.24 14.36 20.06
N VAL A 263 -15.49 13.94 19.86
CA VAL A 263 -16.35 14.35 18.76
C VAL A 263 -17.70 14.77 19.35
N LYS A 264 -18.34 15.73 18.71
CA LYS A 264 -19.69 16.21 19.01
C LYS A 264 -20.48 16.33 17.71
N GLY A 265 -21.81 16.47 17.79
CA GLY A 265 -22.61 16.81 16.62
C GLY A 265 -22.16 18.15 16.05
N THR A 266 -22.26 18.31 14.73
CA THR A 266 -21.84 19.54 14.06
C THR A 266 -22.63 20.76 14.56
N THR A 267 -21.92 21.87 14.78
CA THR A 267 -22.52 23.16 15.16
C THR A 267 -23.36 23.75 14.05
N ASP A 268 -23.15 23.37 12.79
CA ASP A 268 -23.95 23.82 11.65
C ASP A 268 -25.44 23.42 11.76
N ALA A 269 -25.75 22.40 12.58
CA ALA A 269 -27.12 21.96 12.83
C ALA A 269 -27.78 22.67 14.04
N ALA A 270 -27.03 23.47 14.80
CA ALA A 270 -27.54 24.12 16.01
C ALA A 270 -28.72 25.07 15.72
N ASP A 271 -28.65 25.77 14.58
CA ASP A 271 -29.67 26.74 14.16
C ASP A 271 -30.92 26.10 13.56
N PHE A 272 -31.00 24.77 13.47
CA PHE A 272 -32.15 24.09 12.90
C PHE A 272 -33.33 23.99 13.89
N GLY A 273 -33.12 24.38 15.15
CA GLY A 273 -34.16 24.36 16.20
C GLY A 273 -34.68 22.95 16.47
N LEU A 274 -33.80 21.95 16.40
CA LEU A 274 -34.06 20.56 16.78
C LEU A 274 -33.55 20.35 18.21
N GLU A 275 -34.22 19.49 18.98
CA GLU A 275 -33.83 19.22 20.36
C GLU A 275 -32.45 18.56 20.40
N SER A 276 -31.50 19.18 21.13
CA SER A 276 -30.13 18.69 21.25
C SER A 276 -29.89 18.02 22.60
N ALA A 277 -29.15 16.91 22.56
CA ALA A 277 -28.63 16.16 23.68
C ALA A 277 -27.20 16.60 24.02
N ARG A 278 -26.57 15.89 24.96
CA ARG A 278 -25.15 16.06 25.30
C ARG A 278 -24.28 15.96 24.04
N GLY A 279 -23.31 16.86 23.92
CA GLY A 279 -22.40 16.88 22.78
C GLY A 279 -23.07 17.31 21.48
N GLN A 280 -24.10 18.16 21.51
CA GLN A 280 -24.75 18.74 20.33
C GLN A 280 -25.33 17.73 19.34
N ARG A 281 -25.56 16.49 19.79
CA ARG A 281 -26.26 15.46 19.02
C ARG A 281 -27.76 15.72 19.10
N LEU A 282 -28.55 15.30 18.12
CA LEU A 282 -29.96 15.62 18.02
C LEU A 282 -30.83 14.38 18.31
N TYR A 283 -31.86 14.54 19.15
CA TYR A 283 -32.72 13.43 19.54
C TYR A 283 -33.51 12.87 18.35
N ALA A 284 -33.47 11.55 18.21
CA ALA A 284 -34.32 10.82 17.29
C ALA A 284 -35.07 9.67 17.98
N ASN A 285 -36.19 9.26 17.41
CA ASN A 285 -36.94 8.06 17.83
C ASN A 285 -36.36 6.77 17.20
N GLU A 286 -36.95 5.63 17.51
CA GLU A 286 -36.57 4.29 17.03
C GLU A 286 -36.61 4.12 15.50
N TYR A 287 -37.33 5.00 14.81
CA TYR A 287 -37.42 5.04 13.34
C TYR A 287 -36.45 6.05 12.71
N MET A 288 -35.57 6.65 13.52
CA MET A 288 -34.64 7.73 13.17
C MET A 288 -35.32 9.05 12.81
N GLN A 289 -36.57 9.27 13.22
CA GLN A 289 -37.27 10.54 13.03
C GLN A 289 -36.86 11.53 14.10
N ALA A 290 -36.71 12.80 13.75
CA ALA A 290 -36.39 13.87 14.69
C ALA A 290 -37.51 14.03 15.72
N LYS A 291 -37.13 14.02 17.01
CA LYS A 291 -38.07 14.11 18.12
C LYS A 291 -38.90 15.40 18.06
N GLY A 292 -40.22 15.27 18.12
CA GLY A 292 -41.17 16.39 18.02
C GLY A 292 -41.43 16.91 16.59
N TYR A 293 -40.89 16.24 15.58
CA TYR A 293 -41.07 16.56 14.16
C TYR A 293 -41.36 15.31 13.32
N GLU A 294 -41.95 14.28 13.93
CA GLU A 294 -42.27 13.00 13.31
C GLU A 294 -43.31 13.13 12.20
N ASP A 295 -44.22 14.09 12.32
CA ASP A 295 -45.25 14.46 11.35
C ASP A 295 -44.68 15.16 10.10
N LYS A 296 -43.48 15.76 10.22
CA LYS A 296 -42.83 16.51 9.14
C LYS A 296 -41.87 15.68 8.29
N ASP A 297 -41.71 14.38 8.60
CA ASP A 297 -40.83 13.45 7.89
C ASP A 297 -39.36 13.89 7.88
N ILE A 298 -38.89 14.39 9.02
CA ILE A 298 -37.48 14.77 9.23
C ILE A 298 -36.78 13.62 9.95
N TYR A 299 -35.66 13.17 9.39
CA TYR A 299 -34.85 12.07 9.90
C TYR A 299 -33.43 12.54 10.22
N ILE A 300 -32.82 11.98 11.26
CA ILE A 300 -31.45 12.30 11.69
C ILE A 300 -30.63 11.01 11.69
N VAL A 301 -29.44 11.05 11.11
CA VAL A 301 -28.59 9.87 10.90
C VAL A 301 -27.12 10.20 11.12
N GLY A 302 -26.28 9.17 11.22
CA GLY A 302 -24.83 9.37 11.39
C GLY A 302 -24.46 9.88 12.77
N ASP A 303 -23.31 10.53 12.86
CA ASP A 303 -22.74 11.00 14.13
C ASP A 303 -23.55 12.13 14.79
N LEU A 304 -24.53 12.70 14.06
CA LEU A 304 -25.41 13.74 14.54
C LEU A 304 -26.56 13.19 15.39
N VAL A 305 -26.96 11.93 15.22
CA VAL A 305 -28.13 11.36 15.93
C VAL A 305 -27.80 11.10 17.40
N HIS A 306 -28.72 11.33 18.32
CA HIS A 306 -28.73 10.79 19.68
C HIS A 306 -29.93 9.85 19.80
N TYR A 307 -29.66 8.55 19.86
CA TYR A 307 -30.68 7.52 20.06
C TYR A 307 -30.14 6.46 21.01
N GLU A 308 -30.94 6.09 22.01
CA GLU A 308 -30.61 5.10 23.04
C GLU A 308 -31.47 3.86 22.83
N GLU A 309 -30.87 2.78 22.34
CA GLU A 309 -31.62 1.57 21.96
C GLU A 309 -32.17 0.80 23.17
N ASN A 310 -31.38 0.72 24.25
CA ASN A 310 -31.71 -0.11 25.42
C ASN A 310 -32.13 0.72 26.66
N GLY A 311 -32.24 2.05 26.53
CA GLY A 311 -32.53 2.94 27.65
C GLY A 311 -31.48 2.95 28.78
N ASP A 312 -30.26 2.47 28.49
CA ASP A 312 -29.13 2.38 29.41
C ASP A 312 -28.29 3.67 29.48
N GLY A 313 -28.80 4.77 28.91
CA GLY A 313 -28.10 6.05 28.84
C GLY A 313 -26.95 6.08 27.83
N LYS A 314 -26.77 5.02 27.02
CA LYS A 314 -25.72 4.96 26.00
C LYS A 314 -26.31 5.23 24.62
N PRO A 315 -26.02 6.40 24.02
CA PRO A 315 -26.44 6.65 22.67
C PRO A 315 -25.63 5.81 21.67
N THR A 316 -26.13 5.71 20.44
CA THR A 316 -25.39 5.12 19.33
C THR A 316 -23.94 5.63 19.26
N PRO A 317 -22.94 4.77 19.00
CA PRO A 317 -21.56 5.21 18.87
C PRO A 317 -21.35 6.02 17.57
N GLN A 318 -20.41 6.97 17.59
CA GLN A 318 -20.02 7.77 16.41
C GLN A 318 -18.99 7.00 15.58
N ILE A 319 -19.46 5.97 14.89
CA ILE A 319 -18.66 5.07 14.05
C ILE A 319 -19.36 4.85 12.71
N VAL A 320 -18.59 4.48 11.68
CA VAL A 320 -19.11 4.24 10.32
C VAL A 320 -20.28 3.26 10.32
N GLN A 321 -20.19 2.14 11.04
CA GLN A 321 -21.27 1.15 11.09
C GLN A 321 -22.58 1.71 11.66
N ALA A 322 -22.51 2.54 12.70
CA ALA A 322 -23.67 3.22 13.25
C ALA A 322 -24.23 4.24 12.25
N ALA A 323 -23.35 4.97 11.56
CA ALA A 323 -23.77 5.91 10.52
C ALA A 323 -24.51 5.22 9.37
N GLU A 324 -24.01 4.08 8.89
CA GLU A 324 -24.66 3.31 7.83
C GLU A 324 -25.96 2.63 8.31
N GLN A 325 -26.00 2.10 9.54
CA GLN A 325 -27.18 1.43 10.08
C GLN A 325 -28.32 2.41 10.36
N THR A 326 -28.02 3.58 10.94
CA THR A 326 -29.02 4.65 11.17
C THR A 326 -29.53 5.20 9.83
N ALA A 327 -28.63 5.40 8.85
CA ALA A 327 -29.00 5.75 7.49
C ALA A 327 -29.90 4.70 6.82
N HIS A 328 -29.60 3.42 6.97
CA HIS A 328 -30.41 2.34 6.45
C HIS A 328 -31.81 2.35 7.07
N THR A 329 -31.93 2.51 8.38
CA THR A 329 -33.23 2.58 9.06
C THR A 329 -34.07 3.76 8.58
N ALA A 330 -33.50 4.98 8.54
CA ALA A 330 -34.21 6.15 8.03
C ALA A 330 -34.66 5.97 6.57
N ALA A 331 -33.75 5.52 5.71
CA ALA A 331 -34.02 5.28 4.29
C ALA A 331 -35.06 4.18 4.07
N ALA A 332 -35.01 3.09 4.85
CA ALA A 332 -36.00 2.01 4.81
C ALA A 332 -37.39 2.51 5.22
N ASN A 333 -37.48 3.37 6.23
CA ASN A 333 -38.74 3.95 6.68
C ASN A 333 -39.34 4.94 5.66
N ILE A 334 -38.50 5.72 4.96
CA ILE A 334 -38.97 6.56 3.84
C ILE A 334 -39.50 5.68 2.69
N VAL A 335 -38.78 4.61 2.33
CA VAL A 335 -39.25 3.65 1.32
C VAL A 335 -40.55 2.99 1.75
N ALA A 336 -40.67 2.60 3.01
CA ALA A 336 -41.87 1.98 3.55
C ALA A 336 -43.06 2.93 3.49
N LYS A 337 -42.85 4.21 3.83
CA LYS A 337 -43.88 5.25 3.71
C LYS A 337 -44.36 5.41 2.27
N ILE A 338 -43.44 5.54 1.31
CA ILE A 338 -43.79 5.72 -0.12
C ILE A 338 -44.53 4.48 -0.67
N LYS A 339 -44.17 3.28 -0.21
CA LYS A 339 -44.78 2.02 -0.65
C LYS A 339 -45.96 1.54 0.20
N ASN A 340 -46.35 2.31 1.21
CA ASN A 340 -47.38 1.94 2.19
C ASN A 340 -47.12 0.57 2.86
N THR A 341 -45.89 0.30 3.27
CA THR A 341 -45.50 -0.89 4.04
C THR A 341 -45.15 -0.54 5.49
N GLN A 342 -44.97 -1.55 6.34
CA GLN A 342 -44.65 -1.34 7.76
C GLN A 342 -43.28 -0.69 7.98
N LYS A 343 -43.19 0.15 9.03
CA LYS A 343 -41.93 0.74 9.51
C LYS A 343 -41.05 -0.31 10.18
N HIS A 344 -39.75 -0.04 10.21
CA HIS A 344 -38.72 -0.88 10.80
C HIS A 344 -37.95 -0.07 11.85
N GLU A 345 -37.85 -0.62 13.05
CA GLU A 345 -37.12 -0.04 14.19
C GLU A 345 -35.60 -0.24 14.05
N PHE A 346 -34.81 0.73 14.51
CA PHE A 346 -33.36 0.60 14.54
C PHE A 346 -32.93 -0.51 15.50
N LYS A 347 -32.05 -1.39 15.02
CA LYS A 347 -31.36 -2.39 15.83
C LYS A 347 -29.87 -2.36 15.56
N SER A 348 -29.06 -2.19 16.59
CA SER A 348 -27.60 -2.15 16.42
C SER A 348 -27.03 -3.56 16.19
N ASN A 349 -26.05 -3.63 15.29
CA ASN A 349 -25.25 -4.82 15.09
C ASN A 349 -23.84 -4.42 14.65
N TYR A 350 -22.99 -4.09 15.63
CA TYR A 350 -21.61 -3.66 15.38
C TYR A 350 -20.68 -4.87 15.33
N GLN A 351 -19.85 -4.93 14.28
CA GLN A 351 -19.05 -6.13 13.97
C GLN A 351 -17.62 -6.07 14.53
N GLY A 352 -17.37 -5.15 15.47
CA GLY A 352 -16.09 -4.96 16.13
C GLY A 352 -15.31 -3.73 15.64
N PHE A 353 -14.05 -3.62 16.06
CA PHE A 353 -13.21 -2.44 15.91
C PHE A 353 -11.82 -2.81 15.43
N MET A 354 -11.19 -1.89 14.70
CA MET A 354 -9.82 -2.03 14.25
C MET A 354 -9.08 -0.71 14.37
N VAL A 355 -7.79 -0.79 14.67
CA VAL A 355 -6.93 0.38 14.87
C VAL A 355 -5.59 0.08 14.23
N SER A 356 -5.21 0.87 13.25
CA SER A 356 -3.87 0.83 12.68
C SER A 356 -2.87 1.62 13.53
N ILE A 357 -1.60 1.21 13.51
CA ILE A 357 -0.48 1.94 14.10
C ILE A 357 0.60 2.01 13.02
N GLY A 358 0.40 2.94 12.09
CA GLY A 358 1.12 3.03 10.83
C GLY A 358 0.68 1.95 9.85
N SER A 359 1.39 1.82 8.73
CA SER A 359 0.94 0.98 7.61
C SER A 359 1.19 -0.53 7.79
N LYS A 360 1.83 -0.97 8.88
CA LYS A 360 2.41 -2.32 9.02
C LYS A 360 1.94 -3.10 10.23
N TRP A 361 1.26 -2.45 11.18
CA TRP A 361 0.87 -3.07 12.43
C TRP A 361 -0.46 -2.48 12.91
N GLY A 362 -1.35 -3.32 13.45
CA GLY A 362 -2.59 -2.86 14.07
C GLY A 362 -3.15 -3.88 15.05
N VAL A 363 -4.31 -3.56 15.61
CA VAL A 363 -5.14 -4.46 16.41
C VAL A 363 -6.56 -4.49 15.85
N ALA A 364 -7.19 -5.65 15.87
CA ALA A 364 -8.55 -5.84 15.40
C ALA A 364 -9.28 -6.81 16.33
N ASN A 365 -10.47 -6.42 16.78
CA ASN A 365 -11.46 -7.30 17.40
C ASN A 365 -12.66 -7.37 16.46
N LEU A 366 -13.01 -8.55 15.97
CA LEU A 366 -14.15 -8.77 15.09
C LEU A 366 -15.18 -9.67 15.79
N MET A 367 -16.43 -9.21 15.80
CA MET A 367 -17.59 -9.94 16.35
C MET A 367 -17.36 -10.51 17.76
N ASP A 368 -16.53 -9.85 18.58
CA ASP A 368 -16.12 -10.25 19.93
C ASP A 368 -15.51 -11.66 20.06
N LYS A 369 -15.06 -12.23 18.94
CA LYS A 369 -14.55 -13.61 18.87
C LYS A 369 -13.17 -13.69 18.25
N VAL A 370 -12.90 -12.86 17.26
CA VAL A 370 -11.66 -12.92 16.48
C VAL A 370 -10.78 -11.73 16.83
N HIS A 371 -9.70 -12.01 17.55
CA HIS A 371 -8.72 -11.01 17.96
C HIS A 371 -7.45 -11.17 17.12
N LEU A 372 -7.14 -10.17 16.30
CA LEU A 372 -5.95 -10.13 15.45
C LEU A 372 -5.01 -9.01 15.91
N ALA A 373 -3.71 -9.22 15.71
CA ALA A 373 -2.70 -8.21 15.96
C ALA A 373 -1.60 -8.24 14.90
N GLY A 374 -0.90 -7.12 14.75
CA GLY A 374 0.19 -6.95 13.80
C GLY A 374 -0.25 -7.03 12.36
N PHE A 375 0.49 -7.78 11.54
CA PHE A 375 0.29 -7.85 10.10
C PHE A 375 -1.12 -8.34 9.72
N MET A 376 -1.65 -9.35 10.42
CA MET A 376 -2.97 -9.90 10.12
C MET A 376 -4.11 -8.91 10.41
N ALA A 377 -3.94 -8.03 11.41
CA ALA A 377 -4.91 -6.96 11.68
C ALA A 377 -4.94 -5.92 10.54
N ILE A 378 -3.78 -5.56 9.99
CA ILE A 378 -3.72 -4.62 8.84
C ILE A 378 -4.30 -5.25 7.57
N VAL A 379 -4.01 -6.53 7.31
CA VAL A 379 -4.66 -7.24 6.20
C VAL A 379 -6.18 -7.20 6.35
N MET A 380 -6.69 -7.42 7.58
CA MET A 380 -8.11 -7.29 7.86
C MET A 380 -8.65 -5.87 7.66
N LYS A 381 -7.92 -4.83 8.09
CA LYS A 381 -8.29 -3.42 7.82
C LYS A 381 -8.54 -3.20 6.33
N HIS A 382 -7.59 -3.62 5.48
CA HIS A 382 -7.77 -3.48 4.04
C HIS A 382 -8.91 -4.35 3.47
N ILE A 383 -9.17 -5.55 4.01
CA ILE A 383 -10.33 -6.38 3.60
C ILE A 383 -11.65 -5.67 3.90
N VAL A 384 -11.78 -5.05 5.08
CA VAL A 384 -12.98 -4.30 5.46
C VAL A 384 -13.17 -3.08 4.58
N ASN A 385 -12.09 -2.36 4.26
CA ASN A 385 -12.14 -1.24 3.32
C ASN A 385 -12.56 -1.69 1.91
N LEU A 386 -12.04 -2.82 1.42
CA LEU A 386 -12.46 -3.40 0.14
C LEU A 386 -13.94 -3.83 0.17
N LYS A 387 -14.40 -4.42 1.28
CA LYS A 387 -15.81 -4.75 1.49
C LYS A 387 -16.69 -3.50 1.43
N TYR A 388 -16.25 -2.38 2.01
CA TYR A 388 -16.98 -1.11 1.93
C TYR A 388 -17.19 -0.67 0.47
N PHE A 389 -16.17 -0.75 -0.39
CA PHE A 389 -16.35 -0.42 -1.82
C PHE A 389 -17.26 -1.41 -2.56
N PHE A 390 -17.23 -2.68 -2.16
CA PHE A 390 -18.14 -3.70 -2.67
C PHE A 390 -19.60 -3.37 -2.31
N ASP A 391 -19.87 -2.96 -1.06
CA ASP A 391 -21.20 -2.55 -0.59
C ASP A 391 -21.67 -1.26 -1.27
N MET A 392 -20.76 -0.31 -1.48
CA MET A 392 -20.98 0.86 -2.33
C MET A 392 -21.20 0.50 -3.81
N ARG A 393 -20.88 -0.73 -4.24
CA ARG A 393 -20.92 -1.18 -5.65
C ARG A 393 -20.08 -0.33 -6.59
N SER A 394 -18.90 0.09 -6.13
CA SER A 394 -17.93 0.82 -6.96
C SER A 394 -16.67 0.00 -7.20
N GLY A 395 -16.67 -0.80 -8.27
CA GLY A 395 -15.46 -1.53 -8.70
C GLY A 395 -14.31 -0.61 -9.10
N TYR A 396 -14.62 0.59 -9.61
CA TYR A 396 -13.61 1.59 -9.95
C TYR A 396 -12.87 2.10 -8.70
N TYR A 397 -13.59 2.52 -7.65
CA TYR A 397 -12.94 3.01 -6.43
C TYR A 397 -12.31 1.90 -5.63
N MET A 398 -12.85 0.67 -5.68
CA MET A 398 -12.17 -0.51 -5.16
C MET A 398 -10.81 -0.71 -5.82
N PHE A 399 -10.74 -0.62 -7.15
CA PHE A 399 -9.48 -0.73 -7.88
C PHE A 399 -8.53 0.43 -7.59
N GLN A 400 -9.02 1.67 -7.54
CA GLN A 400 -8.20 2.84 -7.18
C GLN A 400 -7.62 2.70 -5.78
N TYR A 401 -8.43 2.33 -4.80
CA TYR A 401 -7.98 2.04 -3.44
C TYR A 401 -6.88 0.97 -3.45
N MET A 402 -7.04 -0.12 -4.20
CA MET A 402 -5.99 -1.14 -4.33
C MET A 402 -4.70 -0.55 -4.92
N MET A 403 -4.81 0.27 -5.97
CA MET A 403 -3.66 0.92 -6.59
C MET A 403 -2.96 1.87 -5.63
N HIS A 404 -3.71 2.71 -4.91
CA HIS A 404 -3.15 3.65 -3.94
C HIS A 404 -2.48 2.93 -2.79
N GLU A 405 -3.18 2.02 -2.09
CA GLU A 405 -2.68 1.38 -0.86
C GLU A 405 -1.59 0.34 -1.08
N PHE A 406 -1.69 -0.46 -2.14
CA PHE A 406 -0.75 -1.58 -2.34
C PHE A 406 0.35 -1.26 -3.34
N PHE A 407 0.08 -0.49 -4.39
CA PHE A 407 0.99 -0.36 -5.53
C PHE A 407 1.61 1.03 -5.70
N HIS A 408 0.99 2.10 -5.22
CA HIS A 408 1.45 3.48 -5.46
C HIS A 408 1.94 4.20 -4.20
N ILE A 409 2.05 3.52 -3.05
CA ILE A 409 2.63 4.13 -1.85
C ILE A 409 4.15 4.31 -1.99
N LYS A 410 4.65 5.47 -1.54
CA LYS A 410 6.07 5.82 -1.46
C LYS A 410 6.70 5.36 -0.13
N ASN A 411 8.03 5.33 -0.05
CA ASN A 411 8.79 5.16 1.21
C ASN A 411 8.48 3.88 2.01
N ASP A 412 8.09 2.78 1.34
CA ASP A 412 7.79 1.48 1.97
C ASP A 412 6.68 1.52 3.04
N ARG A 413 5.82 2.54 3.03
CA ARG A 413 4.72 2.73 3.99
C ARG A 413 3.45 1.98 3.58
N ASN A 414 3.57 0.72 3.18
CA ASN A 414 2.41 -0.14 2.94
C ASN A 414 2.51 -1.47 3.71
N VAL A 415 1.43 -2.24 3.67
CA VAL A 415 1.31 -3.54 4.38
C VAL A 415 2.38 -4.55 3.95
N THR A 416 2.83 -4.51 2.69
CA THR A 416 3.87 -5.38 2.16
C THR A 416 5.29 -4.84 2.36
N ARG A 417 5.47 -3.78 3.17
CA ARG A 417 6.77 -3.16 3.43
C ARG A 417 7.50 -2.76 2.15
N GLY A 418 6.77 -2.27 1.15
CA GLY A 418 7.26 -1.79 -0.14
C GLY A 418 7.49 -2.87 -1.19
N HIS A 419 7.25 -4.15 -0.91
CA HIS A 419 7.45 -5.22 -1.88
C HIS A 419 6.48 -5.13 -3.08
N SER A 420 5.26 -4.65 -2.86
CA SER A 420 4.28 -4.47 -3.95
C SER A 420 4.30 -3.08 -4.60
N SER A 421 5.00 -2.10 -4.03
CA SER A 421 4.96 -0.71 -4.53
C SER A 421 5.76 -0.53 -5.82
N ARG A 422 5.15 0.10 -6.83
CA ARG A 422 5.76 0.51 -8.11
C ARG A 422 6.88 1.54 -7.92
N TYR A 423 6.76 2.46 -6.97
CA TYR A 423 7.76 3.51 -6.77
C TYR A 423 9.05 2.98 -6.12
N GLY A 424 8.97 1.85 -5.42
CA GLY A 424 10.14 1.17 -4.87
C GLY A 424 10.64 0.00 -5.72
N ASN A 425 9.84 -0.53 -6.66
CA ASN A 425 10.02 -1.89 -7.12
C ASN A 425 9.53 -2.23 -8.54
N VAL A 426 10.21 -3.21 -9.18
CA VAL A 426 9.81 -3.83 -10.45
C VAL A 426 9.13 -5.18 -10.17
N LEU A 427 8.05 -5.18 -9.39
CA LEU A 427 7.34 -6.39 -8.93
C LEU A 427 7.10 -7.40 -10.06
N TRP A 428 6.65 -6.90 -11.20
CA TRP A 428 6.32 -7.72 -12.37
C TRP A 428 7.51 -8.34 -13.08
N SER A 429 8.74 -7.94 -12.75
CA SER A 429 9.95 -8.62 -13.21
C SER A 429 10.30 -9.87 -12.41
N VAL A 430 9.71 -10.11 -11.24
CA VAL A 430 10.05 -11.28 -10.39
C VAL A 430 9.80 -12.60 -11.11
N PRO A 431 8.64 -12.85 -11.75
CA PRO A 431 8.42 -14.08 -12.49
C PRO A 431 9.45 -14.27 -13.61
N LEU A 432 9.75 -13.19 -14.35
CA LEU A 432 10.77 -13.20 -15.40
C LEU A 432 12.16 -13.49 -14.83
N ARG A 433 12.52 -12.90 -13.69
CA ARG A 433 13.81 -13.08 -13.01
C ARG A 433 14.00 -14.52 -12.55
N VAL A 434 12.98 -15.09 -11.91
CA VAL A 434 13.00 -16.48 -11.43
C VAL A 434 13.07 -17.44 -12.62
N PHE A 435 12.22 -17.24 -13.62
CA PHE A 435 12.25 -18.03 -14.86
C PHE A 435 13.63 -17.99 -15.54
N TYR A 436 14.19 -16.79 -15.67
CA TYR A 436 15.49 -16.57 -16.30
C TYR A 436 16.64 -17.22 -15.54
N GLY A 437 16.65 -17.08 -14.21
CA GLY A 437 17.61 -17.79 -13.36
C GLY A 437 17.43 -19.30 -13.38
N SER A 438 16.19 -19.80 -13.46
CA SER A 438 15.91 -21.23 -13.62
C SER A 438 16.42 -21.78 -14.96
N MET A 439 16.35 -21.02 -16.04
CA MET A 439 16.95 -21.42 -17.33
C MET A 439 18.47 -21.57 -17.20
N TRP A 440 19.15 -20.60 -16.57
CA TRP A 440 20.59 -20.73 -16.27
C TRP A 440 20.89 -21.94 -15.38
N LEU A 441 20.05 -22.22 -14.39
CA LEU A 441 20.23 -23.39 -13.52
C LEU A 441 20.10 -24.70 -14.29
N ILE A 442 19.12 -24.79 -15.19
CA ILE A 442 18.90 -25.96 -16.05
C ILE A 442 20.11 -26.17 -16.97
N GLU A 443 20.60 -25.11 -17.62
CA GLU A 443 21.78 -25.20 -18.49
C GLU A 443 23.03 -25.62 -17.71
N ALA A 444 23.28 -25.03 -16.55
CA ALA A 444 24.42 -25.41 -15.72
C ALA A 444 24.28 -26.85 -15.19
N SER A 445 23.06 -27.29 -14.85
CA SER A 445 22.81 -28.66 -14.38
C SER A 445 23.12 -29.71 -15.43
N LYS A 446 22.86 -29.44 -16.72
CA LYS A 446 23.27 -30.33 -17.82
C LYS A 446 24.79 -30.49 -17.88
N LYS A 447 25.53 -29.39 -17.69
CA LYS A 447 26.99 -29.40 -17.68
C LYS A 447 27.56 -30.19 -16.51
N VAL A 448 26.85 -30.21 -15.37
CA VAL A 448 27.22 -31.03 -14.21
C VAL A 448 26.88 -32.50 -14.45
N VAL A 449 25.65 -32.82 -14.85
CA VAL A 449 25.11 -34.18 -14.86
C VAL A 449 25.50 -34.98 -16.11
N GLY A 450 25.57 -34.36 -17.29
CA GLY A 450 25.75 -35.07 -18.56
C GLY A 450 24.48 -35.85 -18.96
N ASP A 451 24.65 -37.10 -19.37
CA ASP A 451 23.59 -38.08 -19.68
C ASP A 451 22.92 -38.72 -18.44
N GLY A 452 23.39 -38.40 -17.24
CA GLY A 452 22.87 -38.92 -15.99
C GLY A 452 21.48 -38.39 -15.61
N SER A 453 20.95 -38.89 -14.49
CA SER A 453 19.68 -38.43 -13.93
C SER A 453 19.88 -37.32 -12.90
N TYR A 454 19.19 -36.19 -13.09
CA TYR A 454 19.27 -35.04 -12.17
C TYR A 454 18.95 -35.40 -10.71
N LEU A 455 18.01 -36.32 -10.48
CA LEU A 455 17.56 -36.72 -9.14
C LEU A 455 18.39 -37.85 -8.52
N ASN A 456 19.39 -38.37 -9.23
CA ASN A 456 20.26 -39.43 -8.74
C ASN A 456 21.73 -38.95 -8.72
N PRO A 457 22.22 -38.43 -7.58
CA PRO A 457 23.58 -37.91 -7.45
C PRO A 457 24.70 -38.89 -7.82
N SER A 458 24.45 -40.20 -7.72
CA SER A 458 25.44 -41.22 -8.11
C SER A 458 25.63 -41.34 -9.62
N SER A 459 24.69 -40.80 -10.41
CA SER A 459 24.77 -40.75 -11.88
C SER A 459 25.28 -39.39 -12.41
N TRP A 460 25.65 -38.47 -11.53
CA TRP A 460 26.22 -37.19 -11.94
C TRP A 460 27.62 -37.36 -12.51
N PHE A 461 28.04 -36.39 -13.33
CA PHE A 461 29.31 -36.45 -14.06
C PHE A 461 29.36 -37.59 -15.09
N GLY A 462 28.21 -37.92 -15.67
CA GLY A 462 28.07 -38.89 -16.75
C GLY A 462 28.69 -38.42 -18.07
N SER A 463 28.47 -39.19 -19.13
CA SER A 463 29.02 -38.86 -20.45
C SER A 463 28.42 -37.53 -20.95
N GLY A 464 29.27 -36.65 -21.48
CA GLY A 464 28.87 -35.28 -21.86
C GLY A 464 28.94 -34.24 -20.73
N SER A 465 29.25 -34.62 -19.50
CA SER A 465 29.53 -33.67 -18.41
C SER A 465 30.82 -32.89 -18.65
N TRP A 466 30.80 -31.61 -18.28
CA TRP A 466 31.97 -30.71 -18.33
C TRP A 466 32.98 -31.02 -17.21
N PHE A 467 32.69 -31.98 -16.34
CA PHE A 467 33.62 -32.44 -15.30
C PHE A 467 34.47 -33.65 -15.72
N THR A 468 34.24 -34.17 -16.93
CA THR A 468 35.06 -35.23 -17.53
C THR A 468 36.40 -34.69 -18.04
N ASP A 469 37.34 -35.58 -18.37
CA ASP A 469 38.66 -35.22 -18.93
C ASP A 469 38.62 -34.87 -20.43
N LYS A 470 37.43 -34.77 -21.02
CA LYS A 470 37.23 -34.38 -22.42
C LYS A 470 37.03 -32.86 -22.52
N VAL A 471 37.82 -32.22 -23.37
CA VAL A 471 37.67 -30.78 -23.67
C VAL A 471 36.45 -30.58 -24.57
N VAL A 472 35.49 -29.79 -24.08
CA VAL A 472 34.22 -29.49 -24.80
C VAL A 472 34.31 -28.25 -25.70
N PHE A 473 35.37 -27.45 -25.60
CA PHE A 473 35.53 -26.26 -26.42
C PHE A 473 35.90 -26.58 -27.88
N PRO A 474 35.28 -25.93 -28.88
CA PRO A 474 35.49 -26.20 -30.30
C PRO A 474 36.77 -25.54 -30.85
N PHE A 475 37.83 -25.43 -30.05
CA PHE A 475 39.05 -24.72 -30.43
C PHE A 475 40.07 -25.65 -31.09
N PRO A 476 40.53 -25.35 -32.33
CA PRO A 476 41.41 -26.25 -33.09
C PRO A 476 42.72 -26.62 -32.40
N TRP A 477 43.28 -25.73 -31.54
CA TRP A 477 44.55 -25.97 -30.84
C TRP A 477 44.41 -26.82 -29.57
N LEU A 478 43.19 -27.06 -29.09
CA LEU A 478 42.90 -27.90 -27.91
C LEU A 478 42.41 -29.30 -28.29
N GLN A 479 41.97 -29.48 -29.54
CA GLN A 479 41.57 -30.78 -30.06
C GLN A 479 42.81 -31.59 -30.42
N GLU A 480 42.83 -32.87 -30.07
CA GLU A 480 43.93 -33.76 -30.42
C GLU A 480 44.02 -33.87 -31.95
N GLN A 481 45.16 -33.50 -32.54
CA GLN A 481 45.40 -33.75 -33.96
C GLN A 481 45.47 -35.26 -34.17
N VAL A 482 44.37 -35.85 -34.64
CA VAL A 482 44.36 -37.24 -35.10
C VAL A 482 45.28 -37.35 -36.31
N THR A 483 46.48 -37.86 -36.11
CA THR A 483 47.37 -38.23 -37.20
C THR A 483 46.78 -39.39 -37.98
N THR A 484 46.37 -39.08 -39.22
CA THR A 484 46.20 -39.93 -40.41
C THR A 484 45.19 -41.10 -40.35
N GLY A 485 44.16 -41.01 -41.21
CA GLY A 485 43.63 -42.19 -41.89
C GLY A 485 42.15 -42.55 -41.74
N ALA A 486 41.21 -41.60 -41.83
CA ALA A 486 39.84 -41.88 -42.30
C ALA A 486 39.13 -40.56 -42.68
N SER A 487 38.76 -40.47 -43.95
CA SER A 487 37.97 -39.40 -44.52
C SER A 487 36.54 -39.35 -43.95
N ALA A 488 36.03 -38.12 -43.79
CA ALA A 488 34.62 -37.75 -43.74
C ALA A 488 33.77 -38.29 -42.56
N ALA A 489 33.94 -37.70 -41.38
CA ALA A 489 32.88 -37.57 -40.36
C ALA A 489 33.36 -36.64 -39.23
N GLY A 490 33.55 -35.36 -39.54
CA GLY A 490 34.09 -34.37 -38.59
C GLY A 490 33.18 -33.15 -38.45
N ALA A 491 31.87 -33.37 -38.36
CA ALA A 491 30.89 -32.31 -38.16
C ALA A 491 29.81 -32.74 -37.15
N HIS A 492 30.20 -33.38 -36.04
CA HIS A 492 29.31 -33.62 -34.90
C HIS A 492 30.13 -33.53 -33.61
N ALA A 493 30.49 -32.31 -33.24
CA ALA A 493 30.83 -31.95 -31.85
C ALA A 493 30.02 -30.71 -31.42
N ALA A 494 28.76 -30.69 -31.86
CA ALA A 494 27.72 -29.75 -31.44
C ALA A 494 26.54 -30.54 -30.84
N GLU A 495 26.84 -31.49 -29.96
CA GLU A 495 25.85 -32.09 -29.05
C GLU A 495 26.26 -31.78 -27.61
N ALA A 496 26.26 -30.50 -27.28
CA ALA A 496 26.16 -30.02 -25.90
C ALA A 496 25.30 -28.74 -25.79
N THR A 497 24.53 -28.40 -26.84
CA THR A 497 23.68 -27.20 -26.84
C THR A 497 22.35 -27.44 -27.56
N THR A 498 21.74 -28.61 -27.37
CA THR A 498 20.37 -28.90 -27.81
C THR A 498 19.55 -29.37 -26.61
N ALA A 499 19.06 -28.42 -25.80
CA ALA A 499 17.92 -28.68 -24.93
C ALA A 499 17.32 -27.37 -24.35
N ALA A 500 17.06 -26.37 -25.17
CA ALA A 500 16.06 -25.38 -24.80
C ALA A 500 14.70 -25.87 -25.31
N THR A 501 13.90 -26.37 -24.36
CA THR A 501 12.43 -26.60 -24.40
C THR A 501 11.85 -27.75 -25.26
N GLY A 502 11.22 -28.72 -24.58
CA GLY A 502 10.26 -29.64 -25.22
C GLY A 502 10.04 -30.95 -24.46
N ALA A 503 9.12 -30.96 -23.50
CA ALA A 503 8.51 -32.20 -23.02
C ALA A 503 7.64 -32.80 -24.13
N ALA A 504 8.02 -33.97 -24.62
CA ALA A 504 7.11 -34.93 -25.28
C ALA A 504 7.73 -36.33 -25.13
N GLY A 505 7.10 -37.17 -24.32
CA GLY A 505 7.43 -38.59 -24.25
C GLY A 505 6.90 -39.33 -25.47
N GLY A 506 7.64 -40.38 -25.86
CA GLY A 506 7.15 -41.50 -26.67
C GLY A 506 7.33 -41.35 -28.18
N ALA A 507 8.33 -42.03 -28.73
CA ALA A 507 8.18 -43.06 -29.77
C ALA A 507 9.56 -43.40 -30.36
N THR A 508 9.84 -44.70 -30.39
CA THR A 508 10.98 -45.36 -31.02
C THR A 508 10.93 -45.28 -32.54
N ASP A 509 12.12 -45.43 -33.14
CA ASP A 509 12.41 -45.87 -34.51
C ASP A 509 12.03 -44.97 -35.70
N ALA A 510 13.06 -44.39 -36.34
CA ALA A 510 13.26 -44.53 -37.79
C ALA A 510 14.65 -44.03 -38.21
N VAL A 511 15.37 -44.90 -38.90
CA VAL A 511 16.73 -44.74 -39.39
C VAL A 511 16.76 -43.98 -40.72
N ALA A 512 17.76 -43.10 -40.87
CA ALA A 512 18.41 -42.60 -42.09
C ALA A 512 17.60 -41.84 -43.16
N ALA A 513 17.87 -40.53 -43.25
CA ALA A 513 18.16 -39.86 -44.53
C ALA A 513 18.99 -38.60 -44.26
N THR A 514 20.26 -38.62 -44.68
CA THR A 514 21.16 -37.46 -44.76
C THR A 514 20.65 -36.45 -45.79
N ALA A 515 19.86 -35.48 -45.33
CA ALA A 515 19.70 -34.20 -45.98
C ALA A 515 20.35 -33.16 -45.07
N THR A 516 21.33 -32.41 -45.57
CA THR A 516 21.94 -31.27 -44.88
C THR A 516 20.84 -30.23 -44.65
N GLN A 517 20.16 -30.30 -43.50
CA GLN A 517 19.12 -29.36 -43.12
C GLN A 517 19.76 -27.97 -43.05
N ALA A 518 19.29 -27.06 -43.91
CA ALA A 518 19.72 -25.66 -43.91
C ALA A 518 19.48 -25.06 -42.53
N THR A 519 20.38 -24.19 -42.07
CA THR A 519 20.16 -23.46 -40.82
C THR A 519 19.17 -22.33 -41.06
N HIS A 520 18.15 -22.22 -40.22
CA HIS A 520 17.12 -21.21 -40.35
C HIS A 520 17.29 -20.10 -39.30
N PHE A 521 17.16 -18.85 -39.74
CA PHE A 521 17.07 -17.71 -38.83
C PHE A 521 15.71 -17.71 -38.15
N GLY A 522 15.70 -17.63 -36.83
CA GLY A 522 14.49 -17.51 -36.04
C GLY A 522 14.81 -17.12 -34.60
N PHE A 523 13.81 -16.55 -33.92
CA PHE A 523 13.86 -16.28 -32.48
C PHE A 523 13.16 -17.39 -31.67
N ASN A 524 12.78 -18.47 -32.33
CA ASN A 524 12.13 -19.65 -31.77
C ASN A 524 12.67 -20.91 -32.44
N TYR A 525 12.59 -22.05 -31.74
CA TYR A 525 12.84 -23.34 -32.34
C TYR A 525 11.69 -23.69 -33.30
N THR A 526 12.03 -24.03 -34.53
CA THR A 526 11.11 -24.63 -35.50
C THR A 526 11.34 -26.13 -35.51
N PHE A 527 10.28 -26.92 -35.33
CA PHE A 527 10.38 -28.37 -35.31
C PHE A 527 10.89 -28.89 -36.66
N GLY A 528 11.99 -29.64 -36.66
CA GLY A 528 12.61 -30.19 -37.87
C GLY A 528 13.55 -29.23 -38.62
N GLU A 529 13.93 -28.08 -38.04
CA GLU A 529 14.93 -27.17 -38.61
C GLU A 529 16.11 -26.95 -37.66
N ASN A 530 17.32 -26.78 -38.22
CA ASN A 530 18.52 -26.45 -37.44
C ASN A 530 18.59 -24.95 -37.17
N PRO A 531 18.81 -24.51 -35.91
CA PRO A 531 18.91 -23.09 -35.60
C PRO A 531 20.20 -22.49 -36.17
N MET A 532 20.12 -21.26 -36.69
CA MET A 532 21.28 -20.54 -37.20
C MET A 532 22.19 -20.00 -36.08
N PRO A 533 23.52 -20.25 -36.12
CA PRO A 533 24.47 -19.65 -35.19
C PRO A 533 24.57 -18.14 -35.40
N VAL A 534 24.93 -17.40 -34.35
CA VAL A 534 25.07 -15.93 -34.45
C VAL A 534 26.28 -15.54 -35.30
N PHE A 535 27.40 -16.25 -35.12
CA PHE A 535 28.57 -16.18 -35.99
C PHE A 535 28.92 -17.59 -36.47
N GLU A 536 29.11 -17.74 -37.79
CA GLU A 536 29.48 -19.04 -38.38
C GLU A 536 30.92 -19.46 -38.04
N LYS A 537 31.81 -18.49 -37.84
CA LYS A 537 33.22 -18.71 -37.48
C LYS A 537 33.67 -17.70 -36.45
N MET A 538 34.52 -18.16 -35.53
CA MET A 538 35.14 -17.31 -34.53
C MET A 538 36.04 -16.24 -35.20
N PRO A 539 35.87 -14.94 -34.90
CA PRO A 539 36.74 -13.90 -35.43
C PRO A 539 38.21 -14.09 -35.04
N HIS A 540 39.15 -13.84 -35.97
CA HIS A 540 40.58 -14.10 -35.76
C HIS A 540 41.19 -13.35 -34.56
N TRP A 541 40.75 -12.12 -34.28
CA TRP A 541 41.24 -11.35 -33.14
C TRP A 541 40.78 -11.97 -31.81
N PHE A 542 39.58 -12.53 -31.76
CA PHE A 542 39.02 -13.18 -30.58
C PHE A 542 39.63 -14.57 -30.37
N ALA A 543 39.92 -15.29 -31.47
CA ALA A 543 40.66 -16.55 -31.44
C ALA A 543 42.02 -16.40 -30.73
N LYS A 544 42.78 -15.34 -31.05
CA LYS A 544 44.07 -15.03 -30.38
C LYS A 544 43.91 -14.75 -28.87
N ILE A 545 42.82 -14.10 -28.47
CA ILE A 545 42.52 -13.86 -27.05
C ILE A 545 42.20 -15.20 -26.35
N MET A 546 41.40 -16.06 -26.98
CA MET A 546 41.04 -17.37 -26.42
C MET A 546 42.24 -18.33 -26.35
N GLU A 547 43.14 -18.29 -27.33
CA GLU A 547 44.39 -19.05 -27.33
C GLU A 547 45.32 -18.58 -26.19
N PHE A 548 45.39 -17.28 -25.93
CA PHE A 548 46.12 -16.72 -24.79
C PHE A 548 45.50 -17.12 -23.45
N MET A 549 44.17 -17.09 -23.32
CA MET A 549 43.46 -17.45 -22.08
C MET A 549 43.45 -18.95 -21.80
N MET A 550 43.40 -19.79 -22.84
CA MET A 550 43.38 -21.25 -22.76
C MET A 550 44.46 -21.84 -23.70
N PRO A 551 45.75 -21.77 -23.29
CA PRO A 551 46.86 -22.19 -24.15
C PRO A 551 47.05 -23.71 -24.20
N ASN A 552 46.50 -24.45 -23.24
CA ASN A 552 46.65 -25.89 -23.15
C ASN A 552 45.38 -26.58 -22.60
N LYS A 553 45.35 -27.91 -22.69
CA LYS A 553 44.20 -28.74 -22.28
C LYS A 553 43.88 -28.61 -20.79
N ASP A 554 44.89 -28.54 -19.92
CA ASP A 554 44.68 -28.45 -18.47
C ASP A 554 43.96 -27.16 -18.06
N VAL A 555 44.35 -26.03 -18.66
CA VAL A 555 43.69 -24.73 -18.44
C VAL A 555 42.27 -24.77 -19.01
N ALA A 556 42.04 -25.41 -20.16
CA ALA A 556 40.70 -25.56 -20.73
C ALA A 556 39.77 -26.41 -19.85
N LEU A 557 40.26 -27.54 -19.31
CA LEU A 557 39.53 -28.39 -18.37
C LEU A 557 39.20 -27.66 -17.06
N PHE A 558 40.10 -26.80 -16.58
CA PHE A 558 39.80 -25.92 -15.46
C PHE A 558 38.72 -24.89 -15.82
N MET A 559 38.85 -24.22 -16.97
CA MET A 559 37.93 -23.16 -17.40
C MET A 559 36.51 -23.66 -17.64
N GLN A 560 36.31 -24.86 -18.21
CA GLN A 560 34.97 -25.44 -18.35
C GLN A 560 34.31 -25.68 -16.98
N LYS A 561 35.03 -26.27 -16.01
CA LYS A 561 34.54 -26.48 -14.64
C LYS A 561 34.23 -25.15 -13.94
N PHE A 562 35.14 -24.18 -14.04
CA PHE A 562 34.97 -22.84 -13.47
C PHE A 562 33.74 -22.13 -14.03
N MET A 563 33.55 -22.18 -15.36
CA MET A 563 32.39 -21.58 -16.03
C MET A 563 31.08 -22.20 -15.53
N THR A 564 31.01 -23.52 -15.31
CA THR A 564 29.82 -24.15 -14.74
C THR A 564 29.49 -23.62 -13.34
N PHE A 565 30.50 -23.40 -12.47
CA PHE A 565 30.26 -22.78 -11.16
C PHE A 565 29.80 -21.32 -11.28
N VAL A 566 30.36 -20.56 -12.22
CA VAL A 566 29.92 -19.18 -12.49
C VAL A 566 28.46 -19.15 -12.94
N GLU A 567 28.03 -20.06 -13.81
CA GLU A 567 26.65 -20.15 -14.28
C GLU A 567 25.67 -20.53 -13.17
N ILE A 568 26.04 -21.49 -12.30
CA ILE A 568 25.25 -21.80 -11.09
C ILE A 568 25.17 -20.56 -10.19
N GLY A 569 26.29 -19.86 -9.99
CA GLY A 569 26.34 -18.62 -9.22
C GLY A 569 25.39 -17.55 -9.77
N ILE A 570 25.41 -17.32 -11.08
CA ILE A 570 24.50 -16.40 -11.79
C ILE A 570 23.05 -16.86 -11.64
N ALA A 571 22.77 -18.15 -11.81
CA ALA A 571 21.43 -18.71 -11.69
C ALA A 571 20.82 -18.45 -10.30
N LEU A 572 21.57 -18.80 -9.25
CA LEU A 572 21.14 -18.59 -7.86
C LEU A 572 21.02 -17.11 -7.53
N ALA A 573 21.97 -16.29 -7.98
CA ALA A 573 21.94 -14.83 -7.83
C ALA A 573 20.67 -14.23 -8.44
N LEU A 574 20.27 -14.67 -9.64
CA LEU A 574 19.04 -14.23 -10.28
C LEU A 574 17.79 -14.74 -9.55
N ILE A 575 17.71 -16.03 -9.22
CA ILE A 575 16.53 -16.61 -8.53
C ILE A 575 16.26 -15.88 -7.21
N PHE A 576 17.27 -15.78 -6.35
CA PHE A 576 17.17 -15.15 -5.03
C PHE A 576 17.26 -13.62 -5.07
N GLY A 577 17.56 -13.05 -6.24
CA GLY A 577 17.62 -11.61 -6.42
C GLY A 577 18.80 -10.95 -5.68
N LEU A 578 19.99 -11.57 -5.70
CA LEU A 578 21.23 -11.07 -5.11
C LEU A 578 22.19 -10.61 -6.20
N PHE A 579 22.70 -9.39 -6.10
CA PHE A 579 23.55 -8.74 -7.10
C PHE A 579 22.97 -8.82 -8.53
N THR A 580 21.66 -8.63 -8.65
CA THR A 580 20.94 -8.86 -9.92
C THR A 580 21.50 -8.06 -11.08
N TRP A 581 21.90 -6.82 -10.86
CA TRP A 581 22.55 -6.02 -11.90
C TRP A 581 23.86 -6.65 -12.39
N LEU A 582 24.73 -7.09 -11.47
CA LEU A 582 26.02 -7.71 -11.81
C LEU A 582 25.82 -9.08 -12.48
N ALA A 583 24.88 -9.87 -11.99
CA ALA A 583 24.55 -11.18 -12.58
C ALA A 583 24.09 -11.02 -14.05
N ASN A 584 23.19 -10.07 -14.32
CA ASN A 584 22.73 -9.80 -15.69
C ASN A 584 23.83 -9.19 -16.58
N ALA A 585 24.69 -8.32 -16.04
CA ALA A 585 25.84 -7.79 -16.78
C ALA A 585 26.84 -8.91 -17.15
N ALA A 586 27.12 -9.82 -16.20
CA ALA A 586 27.93 -11.00 -16.45
C ALA A 586 27.30 -11.91 -17.51
N THR A 587 25.98 -12.12 -17.46
CA THR A 587 25.25 -12.84 -18.50
C THR A 587 25.43 -12.21 -19.88
N ILE A 588 25.28 -10.89 -20.02
CA ILE A 588 25.49 -10.22 -21.31
C ILE A 588 26.91 -10.46 -21.82
N GLY A 589 27.92 -10.34 -20.96
CA GLY A 589 29.31 -10.63 -21.30
C GLY A 589 29.51 -12.09 -21.75
N LEU A 590 28.92 -13.06 -21.05
CA LEU A 590 28.98 -14.48 -21.40
C LEU A 590 28.29 -14.77 -22.74
N VAL A 591 27.11 -14.19 -22.98
CA VAL A 591 26.39 -14.36 -24.25
C VAL A 591 27.20 -13.78 -25.40
N ILE A 592 27.82 -12.60 -25.25
CA ILE A 592 28.72 -12.03 -26.26
C ILE A 592 29.88 -12.98 -26.53
N ALA A 593 30.52 -13.52 -25.48
CA ALA A 593 31.61 -14.48 -25.63
C ALA A 593 31.17 -15.77 -26.36
N PHE A 594 29.98 -16.30 -26.05
CA PHE A 594 29.43 -17.48 -26.73
C PHE A 594 29.05 -17.21 -28.19
N CYS A 595 28.52 -16.01 -28.49
CA CYS A 595 28.27 -15.59 -29.86
C CYS A 595 29.60 -15.56 -30.65
N LEU A 596 30.63 -14.91 -30.10
CA LEU A 596 31.94 -14.78 -30.75
C LEU A 596 32.68 -16.12 -30.88
N SER A 597 32.43 -17.10 -30.00
CA SER A 597 33.01 -18.44 -30.10
C SER A 597 32.25 -19.39 -31.05
N GLY A 598 31.14 -18.95 -31.65
CA GLY A 598 30.30 -19.78 -32.51
C GLY A 598 29.45 -20.81 -31.76
N MET A 599 29.32 -20.66 -30.43
CA MET A 599 28.60 -21.59 -29.55
C MET A 599 27.19 -21.10 -29.18
N PHE A 600 26.70 -20.06 -29.85
CA PHE A 600 25.40 -19.42 -29.55
C PHE A 600 24.55 -19.23 -30.81
N TYR A 601 23.24 -19.35 -30.64
CA TYR A 601 22.26 -19.38 -31.73
C TYR A 601 21.28 -18.22 -31.63
N TRP A 602 20.75 -17.76 -32.77
CA TRP A 602 19.79 -16.65 -32.84
C TRP A 602 18.52 -16.91 -32.02
N VAL A 603 18.09 -18.17 -31.90
CA VAL A 603 16.95 -18.59 -31.08
C VAL A 603 17.12 -18.29 -29.58
N ASN A 604 18.35 -18.11 -29.09
CA ASN A 604 18.66 -17.83 -27.69
C ASN A 604 19.02 -16.36 -27.44
N ILE A 605 18.98 -15.50 -28.46
CA ILE A 605 19.41 -14.08 -28.33
C ILE A 605 18.54 -13.29 -27.35
N TRP A 606 17.31 -13.76 -27.08
CA TRP A 606 16.38 -13.16 -26.11
C TRP A 606 16.96 -13.07 -24.69
N PHE A 607 18.01 -13.83 -24.36
CA PHE A 607 18.74 -13.69 -23.11
C PHE A 607 19.25 -12.26 -22.88
N VAL A 608 19.71 -11.57 -23.93
CA VAL A 608 20.25 -10.21 -23.84
C VAL A 608 19.18 -9.16 -23.47
N PRO A 609 18.06 -9.01 -24.19
CA PRO A 609 17.02 -8.07 -23.82
C PRO A 609 16.38 -8.38 -22.45
N VAL A 610 16.26 -9.66 -22.06
CA VAL A 610 15.82 -10.03 -20.70
C VAL A 610 16.83 -9.56 -19.65
N ALA A 611 18.12 -9.76 -19.87
CA ALA A 611 19.15 -9.29 -18.96
C ALA A 611 19.09 -7.77 -18.76
N PHE A 612 18.96 -7.00 -19.85
CA PHE A 612 18.76 -5.55 -19.76
C PHE A 612 17.50 -5.16 -18.98
N ALA A 613 16.37 -5.86 -19.20
CA ALA A 613 15.14 -5.60 -18.46
C ALA A 613 15.30 -5.87 -16.95
N LEU A 614 16.02 -6.93 -16.59
CA LEU A 614 16.25 -7.33 -15.19
C LEU A 614 17.30 -6.46 -14.48
N MET A 615 18.19 -5.78 -15.22
CA MET A 615 19.12 -4.78 -14.67
C MET A 615 18.42 -3.57 -14.05
N ASN A 616 17.11 -3.37 -14.31
CA ASN A 616 16.33 -2.27 -13.72
C ASN A 616 15.99 -2.49 -12.22
N GLY A 617 16.89 -3.09 -11.45
CA GLY A 617 16.71 -3.29 -10.01
C GLY A 617 15.74 -4.42 -9.63
N SER A 618 15.56 -5.42 -10.50
CA SER A 618 14.66 -6.56 -10.27
C SER A 618 14.94 -7.33 -8.96
N GLY A 619 16.17 -7.29 -8.44
CA GLY A 619 16.54 -7.90 -7.14
C GLY A 619 15.90 -7.22 -5.93
N ARG A 620 15.45 -5.97 -6.04
CA ARG A 620 14.76 -5.25 -4.94
C ARG A 620 13.35 -5.80 -4.69
N ALA A 621 12.81 -6.53 -5.66
CA ALA A 621 11.51 -7.18 -5.60
C ALA A 621 11.64 -8.60 -5.06
N LEU A 622 11.14 -8.87 -3.84
CA LEU A 622 11.14 -10.22 -3.27
C LEU A 622 12.53 -10.90 -3.46
N GLY A 623 13.60 -10.16 -3.19
CA GLY A 623 14.97 -10.58 -3.48
C GLY A 623 15.96 -9.91 -2.52
N LEU A 624 17.16 -10.49 -2.45
CA LEU A 624 18.16 -10.15 -1.43
C LEU A 624 18.77 -8.74 -1.61
N ASP A 625 18.78 -8.21 -2.83
CA ASP A 625 19.28 -6.86 -3.12
C ASP A 625 18.57 -5.77 -2.33
N ARG A 626 17.32 -6.02 -1.91
CA ARG A 626 16.58 -5.09 -1.05
C ARG A 626 17.31 -4.80 0.27
N TRP A 627 17.99 -5.78 0.84
CA TRP A 627 18.70 -5.62 2.12
C TRP A 627 20.19 -5.45 1.91
N VAL A 628 20.77 -6.22 0.99
CA VAL A 628 22.22 -6.24 0.74
C VAL A 628 22.68 -4.93 0.13
N ILE A 629 22.01 -4.42 -0.92
CA ILE A 629 22.47 -3.19 -1.61
C ILE A 629 22.42 -1.97 -0.68
N PRO A 630 21.33 -1.67 0.05
CA PRO A 630 21.32 -0.57 1.01
C PRO A 630 22.29 -0.76 2.17
N TRP A 631 22.57 -2.00 2.58
CA TRP A 631 23.61 -2.27 3.58
C TRP A 631 25.00 -1.91 3.03
N ILE A 632 25.36 -2.37 1.82
CA ILE A 632 26.62 -2.00 1.16
C ILE A 632 26.72 -0.49 0.99
N GLN A 633 25.67 0.16 0.47
CA GLN A 633 25.64 1.61 0.26
C GLN A 633 25.82 2.38 1.57
N ARG A 634 25.21 1.93 2.67
CA ARG A 634 25.40 2.56 3.98
C ARG A 634 26.80 2.32 4.53
N THR A 635 27.33 1.10 4.43
CA THR A 635 28.64 0.76 5.00
C THR A 635 29.78 1.40 4.20
N ALA A 636 29.84 1.14 2.90
CA ALA A 636 30.84 1.71 2.01
C ALA A 636 30.67 3.23 1.85
N GLY A 637 29.42 3.71 1.76
CA GLY A 637 29.14 5.13 1.65
C GLY A 637 29.49 5.90 2.92
N LYS A 638 29.23 5.36 4.12
CA LYS A 638 29.71 6.00 5.37
C LYS A 638 31.22 6.02 5.45
N TRP A 639 31.88 4.95 5.03
CA TRP A 639 33.34 4.88 5.01
C TRP A 639 33.94 5.91 4.04
N TRP A 640 33.36 6.08 2.85
CA TRP A 640 33.89 6.95 1.81
C TRP A 640 33.45 8.43 1.94
N TYR A 641 32.18 8.69 2.25
CA TYR A 641 31.57 10.02 2.26
C TYR A 641 31.23 10.56 3.67
N GLY A 642 31.35 9.73 4.72
CA GLY A 642 30.91 10.08 6.07
C GLY A 642 29.38 10.08 6.25
N THR A 643 28.89 10.66 7.34
CA THR A 643 27.44 10.83 7.59
C THR A 643 27.02 12.28 7.34
N PRO A 644 26.09 12.55 6.40
CA PRO A 644 25.49 13.87 6.24
C PRO A 644 24.80 14.29 7.55
N ARG A 645 25.04 15.50 8.00
CA ARG A 645 24.42 16.09 9.19
C ARG A 645 24.19 17.59 8.96
N SER A 646 23.14 18.14 9.56
CA SER A 646 23.02 19.59 9.69
C SER A 646 24.20 20.15 10.50
N ILE A 647 24.64 21.36 10.16
CA ILE A 647 25.69 22.08 10.88
C ILE A 647 25.15 22.62 12.21
N TYR A 648 23.87 23.00 12.23
CA TYR A 648 23.17 23.50 13.41
C TYR A 648 23.00 22.37 14.43
N GLY A 649 23.38 22.63 15.69
CA GLY A 649 23.43 21.61 16.76
C GLY A 649 24.77 20.89 16.94
N LYS A 650 25.84 21.30 16.25
CA LYS A 650 27.20 21.01 16.76
C LYS A 650 27.40 21.84 18.02
N ASN A 651 27.50 21.18 19.17
CA ASN A 651 28.22 21.77 20.29
C ASN A 651 29.58 22.22 19.76
N SER A 652 29.90 23.50 19.93
CA SER A 652 31.18 24.14 19.66
C SER A 652 32.28 23.65 20.63
N SER A 653 32.26 22.36 20.96
CA SER A 653 33.24 21.66 21.79
C SER A 653 33.62 20.35 21.10
N ASN A 654 34.42 20.47 20.05
CA ASN A 654 35.37 19.44 19.60
C ASN A 654 36.47 20.13 18.80
#